data_AF-A0A7E4W6Z0-F1
#
_entry.id   AF-A0A7E4W6Z0-F1
#
_cell.length_a   1.000
_cell.length_b   1.000
_cell.length_c   1.000
_cell.angle_alpha   90.00
_cell.angle_beta   90.00
_cell.angle_gamma   90.00
#
_symmetry.space_group_name_H-M   'P 1'
#
loop_
_entity.id
_entity.type
_entity.pdbx_description
1 polymer ?
#
loop_
_entity_poly.entity_id
_entity_poly.type
_entity_poly.pdbx_seq_one_letter_code
_entity_poly.pdbx_strand_id
1 'polypeptide(L)'
;MVNFTIDEIRSLMDRKKNIRNMSVIAHVDHGKSTLTVSLVCKAGIIAGSKAGETRFTGTREDEQQRCITINQRMAITMFFELNESDLEFVKGDNQIDIVDGKKSNGFLINLIDSPGHVDFSSEVTAALRVTDGALIVVDCVSGVCVQTETVLRQAIAERVKPILFMNKMDRAMLEQQLGQEELYQTFRRAVENVNVIIATYGDDGGPMGPIMVDPAIGNVGFGSGLHGWAFTLKQFAEMYVAKFGIQVEKLMKNLWGDRFFNLKTKKWSNNPKDGTRGFVQFVLGPIFQVFDAVMNVKKDETDKLIEKLNIKLAGAEKQFEGKQLMKVFMRKWLPAGETMLQMICMHLPSPVTAQKYRMEMLYEGPHDDATAIAIKNCDPDGPLMMYISKMVPSSDKGRFYAFGRVFSGKVSSGMKARIQGPHYVPGKKDDLYEKTVLRTVLMMGRYIEPIEDVPSGNIAGLFGVDQYLVKGGTITTFKEAHNIRVMKFSVSPVVRIAVEPRYPSDLPKLVEGLKRLAKADPMVQCIIEESGEHIVAGAGELHLEICLKDLEDDHACIPINKSLPVVSYRETVTEESTQMCLSKSPNKHNRLFCKALPLPDGLAEAIEKGDVSSRDEAKARAKVLSDQYRFNNFEARKIWCFGPDETGSNLLIDVTKGVQYLNEVKDSVVVGFQLATREGVLCDENMRGIRFNIHDAKLHADAVHRGGRQLIPTTRRVVYASTLTAGPRLLEPVYLVEIQCPESAVGGIYGVLNHRRGHVFEESQIVGTPMFVVKAYLPVNESFGFTADLRSHTGGQAFPQCVFDHWQVLSGDPLEAGSKPNKIVQDIRKRKGLKGGIPALDNYLDKL
;
A
#
# COMPACT_ATOMS: atom_id res chain seq x y z
N MET A 1 -19.37 -4.51 -27.87
CA MET A 1 -19.78 -5.83 -27.34
C MET A 1 -18.51 -6.61 -27.14
N VAL A 2 -18.35 -7.25 -25.98
CA VAL A 2 -17.16 -8.06 -25.69
C VAL A 2 -17.14 -9.21 -26.70
N ASN A 3 -16.05 -9.38 -27.44
CA ASN A 3 -15.95 -10.35 -28.54
C ASN A 3 -15.74 -11.81 -28.08
N PHE A 4 -15.86 -12.11 -26.79
CA PHE A 4 -15.38 -13.38 -26.24
C PHE A 4 -16.40 -14.06 -25.33
N THR A 5 -16.39 -15.40 -25.34
CA THR A 5 -17.29 -16.26 -24.56
C THR A 5 -16.65 -16.67 -23.22
N ILE A 6 -17.49 -16.99 -22.23
CA ILE A 6 -17.03 -17.42 -20.89
C ILE A 6 -16.21 -18.71 -20.97
N ASP A 7 -16.57 -19.60 -21.89
CA ASP A 7 -15.86 -20.87 -22.12
C ASP A 7 -14.42 -20.65 -22.61
N GLU A 8 -14.20 -19.64 -23.46
CA GLU A 8 -12.85 -19.24 -23.88
C GLU A 8 -12.03 -18.75 -22.69
N ILE A 9 -12.61 -17.90 -21.84
CA ILE A 9 -11.93 -17.39 -20.63
C ILE A 9 -11.60 -18.55 -19.68
N ARG A 10 -12.53 -19.50 -19.50
CA ARG A 10 -12.29 -20.69 -18.68
C ARG A 10 -11.13 -21.53 -19.22
N SER A 11 -11.07 -21.73 -20.54
CA SER A 11 -9.96 -22.47 -21.17
C SER A 11 -8.61 -21.75 -21.03
N LEU A 12 -8.62 -20.42 -21.02
CA LEU A 12 -7.43 -19.59 -20.83
C LEU A 12 -6.97 -19.55 -19.37
N MET A 13 -7.90 -19.66 -18.41
CA MET A 13 -7.55 -19.73 -16.98
C MET A 13 -6.74 -20.98 -16.62
N ASP A 14 -6.83 -22.06 -17.39
CA ASP A 14 -5.97 -23.24 -17.23
C ASP A 14 -4.52 -22.98 -17.67
N ARG A 15 -4.31 -21.98 -18.56
CA ARG A 15 -2.98 -21.60 -19.09
C ARG A 15 -2.25 -20.64 -18.16
N LYS A 16 -1.85 -21.15 -17.00
CA LYS A 16 -1.28 -20.36 -15.91
C LYS A 16 0.00 -19.61 -16.29
N LYS A 17 0.76 -20.10 -17.26
CA LYS A 17 1.99 -19.41 -17.70
C LYS A 17 1.67 -18.15 -18.49
N ASN A 18 0.49 -18.05 -19.10
CA ASN A 18 0.07 -16.89 -19.89
C ASN A 18 -0.78 -15.88 -19.10
N ILE A 19 -0.98 -16.11 -17.80
CA ILE A 19 -1.66 -15.17 -16.92
C ILE A 19 -0.67 -14.10 -16.46
N ARG A 20 -1.10 -12.84 -16.38
CA ARG A 20 -0.37 -11.73 -15.77
C ARG A 20 -1.28 -11.01 -14.78
N ASN A 21 -0.93 -11.08 -13.49
CA ASN A 21 -1.63 -10.34 -12.45
C ASN A 21 -0.87 -9.04 -12.17
N MET A 22 -1.52 -7.90 -12.31
CA MET A 22 -0.86 -6.60 -12.15
C MET A 22 -1.72 -5.53 -11.51
N SER A 23 -1.03 -4.56 -10.93
CA SER A 23 -1.62 -3.32 -10.46
C SER A 23 -0.96 -2.13 -11.16
N VAL A 24 -1.74 -1.09 -11.43
CA VAL A 24 -1.17 0.20 -11.83
C VAL A 24 -0.90 1.01 -10.56
N ILE A 25 0.22 1.70 -10.48
CA ILE A 25 0.63 2.54 -9.35
C ILE A 25 0.95 3.91 -9.90
N ALA A 26 0.37 4.95 -9.31
CA ALA A 26 0.62 6.32 -9.73
C ALA A 26 0.32 7.25 -8.56
N HIS A 27 1.02 8.38 -8.53
CA HIS A 27 0.62 9.51 -7.69
C HIS A 27 -0.70 10.12 -8.17
N VAL A 28 -1.36 10.88 -7.30
CA VAL A 28 -2.55 11.67 -7.65
C VAL A 28 -2.26 12.55 -8.89
N ASP A 29 -3.23 12.65 -9.79
CA ASP A 29 -3.14 13.40 -11.05
C ASP A 29 -2.08 12.95 -12.06
N HIS A 30 -1.35 11.85 -11.86
CA HIS A 30 -0.45 11.31 -12.89
C HIS A 30 -1.17 10.68 -14.10
N GLY A 31 -2.49 10.76 -14.17
CA GLY A 31 -3.30 10.29 -15.30
C GLY A 31 -3.53 8.77 -15.31
N LYS A 32 -3.50 8.15 -14.13
CA LYS A 32 -3.72 6.71 -13.92
C LYS A 32 -5.02 6.21 -14.56
N SER A 33 -6.14 6.81 -14.17
CA SER A 33 -7.48 6.42 -14.63
C SER A 33 -7.64 6.59 -16.14
N THR A 34 -6.96 7.57 -16.72
CA THR A 34 -6.96 7.78 -18.17
C THR A 34 -6.22 6.66 -18.90
N LEU A 35 -5.09 6.20 -18.35
CA LEU A 35 -4.33 5.08 -18.92
C LEU A 35 -5.09 3.75 -18.80
N THR A 36 -5.70 3.48 -17.65
CA THR A 36 -6.50 2.26 -17.46
C THR A 36 -7.70 2.22 -18.41
N VAL A 37 -8.39 3.35 -18.63
CA VAL A 37 -9.46 3.44 -19.64
C VAL A 37 -8.95 3.17 -21.05
N SER A 38 -7.74 3.63 -21.40
CA SER A 38 -7.13 3.36 -22.71
C SER A 38 -6.88 1.86 -22.94
N LEU A 39 -6.42 1.14 -21.90
CA LEU A 39 -6.26 -0.32 -21.93
C LEU A 39 -7.60 -1.04 -22.13
N VAL A 40 -8.62 -0.67 -21.35
CA VAL A 40 -9.96 -1.29 -21.41
C VAL A 40 -10.62 -1.06 -22.77
N CYS A 41 -10.44 0.13 -23.34
CA CYS A 41 -10.96 0.45 -24.67
C CYS A 41 -10.32 -0.42 -25.76
N LYS A 42 -9.01 -0.68 -25.68
CA LYS A 42 -8.31 -1.53 -26.66
C LYS A 42 -8.62 -3.01 -26.45
N ALA A 43 -8.85 -3.44 -25.22
CA ALA A 43 -9.29 -4.81 -24.89
C ALA A 43 -10.71 -5.15 -25.41
N GLY A 44 -11.42 -4.21 -26.06
CA GLY A 44 -12.73 -4.46 -26.66
C GLY A 44 -13.90 -4.51 -25.68
N ILE A 45 -13.65 -4.23 -24.39
CA ILE A 45 -14.67 -4.21 -23.33
C ILE A 45 -15.58 -2.97 -23.47
N ILE A 46 -15.03 -1.86 -23.98
CA ILE A 46 -15.76 -0.58 -24.16
C ILE A 46 -15.74 -0.16 -25.64
N ALA A 47 -16.86 0.41 -26.12
CA ALA A 47 -16.95 1.03 -27.44
C ALA A 47 -16.04 2.28 -27.54
N GLY A 48 -15.21 2.35 -28.57
CA GLY A 48 -14.19 3.40 -28.75
C GLY A 48 -14.70 4.84 -28.83
N SER A 49 -16.00 5.05 -29.00
CA SER A 49 -16.66 6.37 -29.03
C SER A 49 -16.91 6.98 -27.65
N LYS A 50 -16.97 6.19 -26.57
CA LYS A 50 -17.10 6.69 -25.18
C LYS A 50 -15.76 6.89 -24.47
N ALA A 51 -14.65 6.56 -25.13
CA ALA A 51 -13.30 6.65 -24.62
C ALA A 51 -12.82 8.12 -24.57
N GLY A 52 -13.15 8.81 -23.49
CA GLY A 52 -12.67 10.17 -23.22
C GLY A 52 -13.48 10.94 -22.20
N GLU A 53 -14.80 10.74 -22.15
CA GLU A 53 -15.71 11.52 -21.29
C GLU A 53 -16.27 10.72 -20.11
N THR A 54 -16.45 9.41 -20.27
CA THR A 54 -16.97 8.55 -19.19
C THR A 54 -15.83 7.72 -18.60
N ARG A 55 -15.32 8.14 -17.44
CA ARG A 55 -14.32 7.38 -16.67
C ARG A 55 -14.95 6.09 -16.16
N PHE A 56 -14.79 5.00 -16.91
CA PHE A 56 -15.38 3.70 -16.57
C PHE A 56 -14.88 3.17 -15.20
N THR A 57 -13.67 3.54 -14.81
CA THR A 57 -13.03 3.18 -13.54
C THR A 57 -13.60 3.90 -12.32
N GLY A 58 -14.11 5.12 -12.47
CA GLY A 58 -14.85 5.81 -11.42
C GLY A 58 -16.29 5.28 -11.39
N THR A 59 -16.61 4.39 -10.46
CA THR A 59 -17.97 3.82 -10.37
C THR A 59 -18.90 4.77 -9.63
N ARG A 60 -18.37 5.60 -8.73
CA ARG A 60 -19.13 6.59 -7.97
C ARG A 60 -19.17 7.95 -8.66
N GLU A 61 -20.29 8.65 -8.49
CA GLU A 61 -20.45 10.01 -8.98
C GLU A 61 -19.41 10.95 -8.36
N ASP A 62 -19.10 10.78 -7.07
CA ASP A 62 -18.07 11.55 -6.36
C ASP A 62 -16.65 11.30 -6.91
N GLU A 63 -16.31 10.07 -7.29
CA GLU A 63 -15.02 9.73 -7.92
C GLU A 63 -14.87 10.40 -9.28
N GLN A 64 -15.96 10.41 -10.06
CA GLN A 64 -15.97 11.06 -11.36
C GLN A 64 -15.86 12.59 -11.24
N GLN A 65 -16.55 13.20 -10.29
CA GLN A 65 -16.51 14.65 -10.04
C GLN A 65 -15.14 15.09 -9.50
N ARG A 66 -14.60 14.38 -8.50
CA ARG A 66 -13.33 14.73 -7.84
C ARG A 66 -12.09 14.29 -8.61
N CYS A 67 -12.25 13.52 -9.68
CA CYS A 67 -11.15 13.00 -10.50
C CYS A 67 -10.14 12.11 -9.76
N ILE A 68 -10.53 11.54 -8.61
CA ILE A 68 -9.71 10.65 -7.80
C ILE A 68 -10.27 9.24 -7.81
N THR A 69 -9.39 8.25 -7.72
CA THR A 69 -9.78 6.85 -7.49
C THR A 69 -9.85 6.65 -5.98
N ILE A 70 -11.05 6.42 -5.45
CA ILE A 70 -11.32 6.32 -4.01
C ILE A 70 -11.34 4.85 -3.61
N ASN A 71 -12.11 4.02 -4.31
CA ASN A 71 -12.27 2.61 -3.98
C ASN A 71 -11.83 1.68 -5.10
N GLN A 72 -10.94 0.76 -4.75
CA GLN A 72 -10.60 -0.40 -5.56
C GLN A 72 -11.80 -1.34 -5.64
N ARG A 73 -12.55 -1.24 -6.74
CA ARG A 73 -13.70 -2.11 -7.05
C ARG A 73 -13.49 -2.99 -8.28
N MET A 74 -12.49 -2.71 -9.11
CA MET A 74 -12.41 -3.28 -10.45
C MET A 74 -11.11 -4.08 -10.65
N ALA A 75 -11.23 -5.40 -10.52
CA ALA A 75 -10.36 -6.28 -11.30
C ALA A 75 -10.92 -6.30 -12.73
N ILE A 76 -10.07 -5.94 -13.69
CA ILE A 76 -10.40 -5.94 -15.10
C ILE A 76 -9.59 -7.06 -15.71
N THR A 77 -10.29 -8.09 -16.16
CA THR A 77 -9.69 -9.18 -16.92
C THR A 77 -9.66 -8.75 -18.38
N MET A 78 -8.47 -8.69 -18.97
CA MET A 78 -8.25 -8.34 -20.38
C MET A 78 -7.63 -9.54 -21.09
N PHE A 79 -8.07 -9.76 -22.32
CA PHE A 79 -7.47 -10.74 -23.21
C PHE A 79 -6.67 -10.02 -24.29
N PHE A 80 -5.47 -10.50 -24.56
CA PHE A 80 -4.62 -9.96 -25.62
C PHE A 80 -3.86 -11.08 -26.32
N GLU A 81 -3.83 -11.03 -27.65
CA GLU A 81 -3.06 -11.94 -28.48
C GLU A 81 -1.78 -11.25 -28.94
N LEU A 82 -0.64 -11.87 -28.66
CA LEU A 82 0.65 -11.42 -29.18
C LEU A 82 0.90 -12.01 -30.57
N ASN A 83 1.59 -11.24 -31.41
CA ASN A 83 2.10 -11.72 -32.69
C ASN A 83 3.15 -12.82 -32.47
N GLU A 84 3.25 -13.77 -33.40
CA GLU A 84 4.18 -14.91 -33.27
C GLU A 84 5.65 -14.46 -33.14
N SER A 85 6.02 -13.34 -33.77
CA SER A 85 7.35 -12.73 -33.66
C SER A 85 7.68 -12.20 -32.26
N ASP A 86 6.66 -11.85 -31.47
CA ASP A 86 6.83 -11.28 -30.14
C ASP A 86 6.99 -12.34 -29.05
N LEU A 87 6.56 -13.58 -29.33
CA LEU A 87 6.69 -14.73 -28.44
C LEU A 87 8.15 -15.19 -28.27
N GLU A 88 9.04 -14.80 -29.17
CA GLU A 88 10.49 -15.06 -29.06
C GLU A 88 11.17 -14.13 -28.05
N PHE A 89 10.60 -12.95 -27.77
CA PHE A 89 11.18 -11.94 -26.88
C PHE A 89 10.73 -12.05 -25.41
N VAL A 90 9.79 -12.94 -25.11
CA VAL A 90 9.35 -13.20 -23.72
C VAL A 90 10.45 -13.96 -22.98
N LYS A 91 11.09 -13.31 -22.00
CA LYS A 91 12.25 -13.86 -21.28
C LYS A 91 11.83 -14.82 -20.16
N GLY A 92 12.03 -16.12 -20.36
CA GLY A 92 12.08 -17.13 -19.30
C GLY A 92 11.61 -18.53 -19.74
N ASP A 93 12.38 -19.57 -19.38
CA ASP A 93 12.18 -20.98 -19.77
C ASP A 93 10.83 -21.61 -19.33
N ASN A 94 9.99 -20.86 -18.59
CA ASN A 94 8.72 -21.32 -18.02
C ASN A 94 7.58 -20.28 -18.09
N GLN A 95 7.64 -19.32 -19.02
CA GLN A 95 6.67 -18.21 -19.08
C GLN A 95 5.59 -18.33 -20.17
N ILE A 96 5.64 -19.34 -21.03
CA ILE A 96 4.62 -19.59 -22.06
C ILE A 96 4.20 -21.05 -21.99
N ASP A 97 2.89 -21.30 -22.03
CA ASP A 97 2.36 -22.64 -22.20
C ASP A 97 2.46 -23.06 -23.67
N ILE A 98 3.08 -24.22 -23.90
CA ILE A 98 3.22 -24.85 -25.21
C ILE A 98 2.01 -25.79 -25.37
N VAL A 99 1.16 -25.52 -26.36
CA VAL A 99 0.05 -26.39 -26.74
C VAL A 99 0.37 -26.91 -28.15
N ASP A 100 0.33 -28.23 -28.34
CA ASP A 100 0.59 -28.90 -29.63
C ASP A 100 1.89 -28.48 -30.34
N GLY A 101 2.96 -28.29 -29.55
CA GLY A 101 4.28 -27.91 -30.09
C GLY A 101 4.40 -26.44 -30.54
N LYS A 102 3.39 -25.60 -30.30
CA LYS A 102 3.43 -24.14 -30.56
C LYS A 102 3.24 -23.34 -29.28
N LYS A 103 3.96 -22.21 -29.17
CA LYS A 103 3.76 -21.20 -28.12
C LYS A 103 2.35 -20.62 -28.27
N SER A 104 1.55 -20.61 -27.22
CA SER A 104 0.19 -20.09 -27.29
C SER A 104 0.17 -18.55 -27.27
N ASN A 105 -0.58 -17.95 -28.20
CA ASN A 105 -0.54 -16.50 -28.45
C ASN A 105 -1.43 -15.69 -27.50
N GLY A 106 -2.40 -16.33 -26.83
CA GLY A 106 -3.38 -15.66 -25.97
C GLY A 106 -2.90 -15.48 -24.53
N PHE A 107 -2.93 -14.23 -24.05
CA PHE A 107 -2.58 -13.82 -22.70
C PHE A 107 -3.80 -13.30 -21.94
N LEU A 108 -3.91 -13.70 -20.68
CA LEU A 108 -4.94 -13.21 -19.75
C LEU A 108 -4.28 -12.24 -18.77
N ILE A 109 -4.67 -10.97 -18.83
CA ILE A 109 -4.12 -9.91 -17.98
C ILE A 109 -5.18 -9.48 -16.99
N ASN A 110 -4.92 -9.73 -15.71
CA ASN A 110 -5.75 -9.24 -14.61
C ASN A 110 -5.17 -7.90 -14.13
N LEU A 111 -5.86 -6.82 -14.45
CA LEU A 111 -5.51 -5.47 -14.04
C LEU A 111 -6.31 -5.09 -12.79
N ILE A 112 -5.61 -4.68 -11.74
CA ILE A 112 -6.20 -4.15 -10.52
C ILE A 112 -5.89 -2.66 -10.44
N ASP A 113 -6.93 -1.84 -10.39
CA ASP A 113 -6.77 -0.40 -10.21
C ASP A 113 -6.72 -0.05 -8.72
N SER A 114 -5.54 0.33 -8.22
CA SER A 114 -5.35 0.84 -6.86
C SER A 114 -5.68 2.34 -6.72
N PRO A 115 -6.07 2.84 -5.54
CA PRO A 115 -6.20 4.28 -5.35
C PRO A 115 -4.80 4.95 -5.35
N GLY A 116 -4.73 6.18 -5.86
CA GLY A 116 -3.49 6.97 -5.90
C GLY A 116 -3.30 7.89 -4.70
N HIS A 117 -4.34 8.11 -3.89
CA HIS A 117 -4.28 9.03 -2.76
C HIS A 117 -3.70 8.35 -1.50
N VAL A 118 -2.90 9.06 -0.70
CA VAL A 118 -2.20 8.54 0.49
C VAL A 118 -3.17 7.85 1.47
N ASP A 119 -4.31 8.49 1.73
CA ASP A 119 -5.30 8.02 2.71
C ASP A 119 -5.87 6.63 2.41
N PHE A 120 -5.76 6.15 1.16
CA PHE A 120 -6.22 4.82 0.73
C PHE A 120 -5.06 3.81 0.53
N SER A 121 -3.90 4.07 1.14
CA SER A 121 -2.73 3.19 1.07
C SER A 121 -2.99 1.74 1.52
N SER A 122 -3.99 1.51 2.36
CA SER A 122 -4.43 0.17 2.78
C SER A 122 -4.99 -0.65 1.62
N GLU A 123 -5.75 -0.02 0.72
CA GLU A 123 -6.27 -0.66 -0.48
C GLU A 123 -5.13 -0.99 -1.45
N VAL A 124 -4.16 -0.08 -1.58
CA VAL A 124 -2.97 -0.28 -2.41
C VAL A 124 -2.18 -1.50 -1.94
N THR A 125 -1.97 -1.64 -0.63
CA THR A 125 -1.26 -2.78 -0.04
C THR A 125 -2.01 -4.09 -0.31
N ALA A 126 -3.34 -4.06 -0.20
CA ALA A 126 -4.19 -5.21 -0.52
C ALA A 126 -4.09 -5.61 -2.01
N ALA A 127 -4.07 -4.64 -2.92
CA ALA A 127 -3.84 -4.88 -4.35
C ALA A 127 -2.50 -5.56 -4.61
N LEU A 128 -1.42 -5.03 -4.03
CA LEU A 128 -0.05 -5.48 -4.28
C LEU A 128 0.20 -6.91 -3.78
N ARG A 129 -0.55 -7.34 -2.77
CA ARG A 129 -0.43 -8.71 -2.25
C ARG A 129 -0.90 -9.76 -3.25
N VAL A 130 -1.93 -9.45 -4.04
CA VAL A 130 -2.49 -10.39 -5.02
C VAL A 130 -1.86 -10.27 -6.41
N THR A 131 -1.15 -9.18 -6.71
CA THR A 131 -0.52 -8.93 -8.02
C THR A 131 0.94 -9.41 -8.08
N ASP A 132 1.40 -9.79 -9.26
CA ASP A 132 2.78 -10.26 -9.52
C ASP A 132 3.66 -9.17 -10.16
N GLY A 133 3.03 -8.19 -10.80
CA GLY A 133 3.69 -7.04 -11.44
C GLY A 133 3.03 -5.70 -11.10
N ALA A 134 3.80 -4.63 -11.21
CA ALA A 134 3.35 -3.27 -10.96
C ALA A 134 3.70 -2.35 -12.13
N LEU A 135 2.70 -1.66 -12.70
CA LEU A 135 2.89 -0.60 -13.69
C LEU A 135 2.96 0.76 -13.00
N ILE A 136 4.16 1.32 -12.89
CA ILE A 136 4.41 2.62 -12.28
C ILE A 136 4.18 3.70 -13.33
N VAL A 137 3.31 4.66 -13.03
CA VAL A 137 3.03 5.82 -13.89
C VAL A 137 3.68 7.06 -13.28
N VAL A 138 4.60 7.64 -14.01
CA VAL A 138 5.35 8.85 -13.63
C VAL A 138 5.02 9.97 -14.60
N ASP A 139 4.74 11.16 -14.08
CA ASP A 139 4.55 12.36 -14.91
C ASP A 139 5.91 12.85 -15.42
N CYS A 140 6.00 13.14 -16.72
CA CYS A 140 7.21 13.72 -17.33
C CYS A 140 7.60 15.07 -16.72
N VAL A 141 6.64 15.84 -16.19
CA VAL A 141 6.88 17.17 -15.61
C VAL A 141 7.17 17.09 -14.11
N SER A 142 6.29 16.41 -13.35
CA SER A 142 6.43 16.33 -11.89
C SER A 142 7.48 15.32 -11.44
N GLY A 143 7.84 14.35 -12.29
CA GLY A 143 8.79 13.30 -11.94
C GLY A 143 8.26 12.34 -10.87
N VAL A 144 9.18 11.78 -10.08
CA VAL A 144 8.86 10.84 -8.99
C VAL A 144 8.52 11.63 -7.73
N CYS A 145 7.33 11.39 -7.18
CA CYS A 145 6.86 11.99 -5.93
C CYS A 145 6.81 10.95 -4.80
N VAL A 146 6.62 11.38 -3.55
CA VAL A 146 6.65 10.51 -2.35
C VAL A 146 5.66 9.36 -2.39
N GLN A 147 4.46 9.53 -2.97
CA GLN A 147 3.51 8.43 -3.12
C GLN A 147 4.06 7.33 -4.02
N THR A 148 4.66 7.71 -5.14
CA THR A 148 5.27 6.77 -6.08
C THR A 148 6.41 6.03 -5.39
N GLU A 149 7.25 6.71 -4.61
CA GLU A 149 8.33 6.08 -3.84
C GLU A 149 7.79 5.15 -2.75
N THR A 150 6.84 5.60 -1.94
CA THR A 150 6.28 4.84 -0.82
C THR A 150 5.61 3.56 -1.30
N VAL A 151 4.81 3.66 -2.37
CA VAL A 151 4.12 2.51 -2.95
C VAL A 151 5.10 1.60 -3.70
N LEU A 152 6.13 2.15 -4.36
CA LEU A 152 7.19 1.36 -4.97
C LEU A 152 7.97 0.57 -3.93
N ARG A 153 8.33 1.20 -2.80
CA ARG A 153 8.95 0.54 -1.66
C ARG A 153 8.09 -0.61 -1.13
N GLN A 154 6.78 -0.41 -1.00
CA GLN A 154 5.84 -1.47 -0.63
C GLN A 154 5.81 -2.59 -1.68
N ALA A 155 5.78 -2.26 -2.96
CA ALA A 155 5.78 -3.25 -4.04
C ALA A 155 7.06 -4.10 -4.04
N ILE A 156 8.22 -3.50 -3.80
CA ILE A 156 9.51 -4.21 -3.69
C ILE A 156 9.52 -5.10 -2.45
N ALA A 157 9.04 -4.61 -1.31
CA ALA A 157 8.92 -5.41 -0.08
C ALA A 157 8.03 -6.65 -0.30
N GLU A 158 6.98 -6.52 -1.12
CA GLU A 158 6.08 -7.62 -1.53
C GLU A 158 6.63 -8.51 -2.65
N ARG A 159 7.89 -8.29 -3.07
CA ARG A 159 8.56 -8.96 -4.18
C ARG A 159 7.73 -8.89 -5.49
N VAL A 160 7.24 -7.70 -5.82
CA VAL A 160 6.54 -7.40 -7.08
C VAL A 160 7.49 -6.76 -8.10
N LYS A 161 7.45 -7.20 -9.36
CA LYS A 161 8.31 -6.63 -10.42
C LYS A 161 7.75 -5.31 -10.96
N PRO A 162 8.50 -4.20 -10.91
CA PRO A 162 8.05 -2.92 -11.47
C PRO A 162 8.34 -2.80 -12.98
N ILE A 163 7.43 -2.14 -13.69
CA ILE A 163 7.61 -1.61 -15.05
C ILE A 163 7.19 -0.14 -15.05
N LEU A 164 7.85 0.70 -15.83
CA LEU A 164 7.66 2.16 -15.78
C LEU A 164 6.96 2.66 -17.03
N PHE A 165 6.04 3.61 -16.84
CA PHE A 165 5.38 4.34 -17.89
C PHE A 165 5.44 5.84 -17.61
N MET A 166 6.09 6.58 -18.50
CA MET A 166 6.16 8.03 -18.44
C MET A 166 4.97 8.64 -19.17
N ASN A 167 4.14 9.38 -18.43
CA ASN A 167 2.89 9.96 -18.91
C ASN A 167 2.97 11.50 -19.00
N LYS A 168 2.00 12.10 -19.70
CA LYS A 168 1.87 13.54 -19.95
C LYS A 168 3.03 14.17 -20.74
N MET A 169 3.61 13.39 -21.66
CA MET A 169 4.61 13.90 -22.61
C MET A 169 4.10 15.09 -23.45
N ASP A 170 2.78 15.19 -23.64
CA ASP A 170 2.12 16.31 -24.30
C ASP A 170 2.28 17.65 -23.59
N ARG A 171 2.26 17.68 -22.24
CA ARG A 171 2.48 18.92 -21.49
C ARG A 171 3.91 19.42 -21.64
N ALA A 172 4.87 18.51 -21.58
CA ALA A 172 6.29 18.83 -21.79
C ALA A 172 6.55 19.39 -23.20
N MET A 173 5.85 18.89 -24.21
CA MET A 173 5.99 19.36 -25.60
C MET A 173 5.21 20.64 -25.91
N LEU A 174 3.95 20.73 -25.47
CA LEU A 174 3.05 21.82 -25.87
C LEU A 174 3.09 23.01 -24.90
N GLU A 175 3.14 22.77 -23.59
CA GLU A 175 3.09 23.84 -22.58
C GLU A 175 4.50 24.38 -22.29
N GLN A 176 5.46 23.48 -22.05
CA GLN A 176 6.83 23.87 -21.69
C GLN A 176 7.73 24.10 -22.90
N GLN A 177 7.36 23.59 -24.09
CA GLN A 177 8.15 23.69 -25.32
C GLN A 177 9.63 23.32 -25.14
N LEU A 178 9.88 22.27 -24.34
CA LEU A 178 11.23 21.79 -24.04
C LEU A 178 11.98 21.38 -25.31
N GLY A 179 13.29 21.64 -25.33
CA GLY A 179 14.16 21.14 -26.39
C GLY A 179 14.21 19.61 -26.41
N GLN A 180 14.50 19.02 -27.57
CA GLN A 180 14.55 17.55 -27.72
C GLN A 180 15.59 16.89 -26.80
N GLU A 181 16.74 17.54 -26.59
CA GLU A 181 17.79 17.04 -25.69
C GLU A 181 17.41 17.23 -24.21
N GLU A 182 16.79 18.36 -23.86
CA GLU A 182 16.31 18.60 -22.49
C GLU A 182 15.26 17.56 -22.08
N LEU A 183 14.31 17.27 -22.96
CA LEU A 183 13.30 16.24 -22.73
C LEU A 183 13.92 14.86 -22.50
N TYR A 184 14.96 14.51 -23.26
CA TYR A 184 15.70 13.27 -23.05
C TYR A 184 16.42 13.23 -21.69
N GLN A 185 17.04 14.34 -21.28
CA GLN A 185 17.67 14.43 -19.95
C GLN A 185 16.64 14.29 -18.83
N THR A 186 15.45 14.86 -18.99
CA THR A 186 14.34 14.69 -18.04
C THR A 186 13.92 13.22 -17.93
N PHE A 187 13.80 12.51 -19.06
CA PHE A 187 13.50 11.07 -19.07
C PHE A 187 14.59 10.25 -18.38
N ARG A 188 15.86 10.55 -18.67
CA ARG A 188 16.99 9.86 -18.05
C ARG A 188 16.99 10.06 -16.53
N ARG A 189 16.81 11.29 -16.05
CA ARG A 189 16.73 11.60 -14.62
C ARG A 189 15.56 10.91 -13.93
N ALA A 190 14.39 10.88 -14.56
CA ALA A 190 13.23 10.19 -14.01
C ALA A 190 13.48 8.68 -13.85
N VAL A 191 14.11 8.05 -14.85
CA VAL A 191 14.49 6.63 -14.77
C VAL A 191 15.57 6.39 -13.71
N GLU A 192 16.59 7.25 -13.65
CA GLU A 192 17.65 7.17 -12.64
C GLU A 192 17.08 7.29 -11.22
N ASN A 193 16.17 8.23 -10.95
CA ASN A 193 15.52 8.39 -9.65
C ASN A 193 14.73 7.14 -9.25
N VAL A 194 13.99 6.53 -10.18
CA VAL A 194 13.29 5.25 -9.92
C VAL A 194 14.29 4.14 -9.61
N ASN A 195 15.39 4.05 -10.34
CA ASN A 195 16.43 3.04 -10.12
C ASN A 195 17.17 3.24 -8.79
N VAL A 196 17.37 4.48 -8.32
CA VAL A 196 17.92 4.75 -6.98
C VAL A 196 17.01 4.20 -5.89
N ILE A 197 15.70 4.39 -6.00
CA ILE A 197 14.72 3.82 -5.06
C ILE A 197 14.78 2.29 -5.11
N ILE A 198 14.79 1.70 -6.31
CA ILE A 198 14.87 0.26 -6.48
C ILE A 198 16.17 -0.31 -5.87
N ALA A 199 17.32 0.33 -6.08
CA ALA A 199 18.60 -0.11 -5.54
C ALA A 199 18.72 0.07 -4.02
N THR A 200 18.00 1.04 -3.45
CA THR A 200 18.02 1.29 -1.99
C THR A 200 17.27 0.20 -1.23
N TYR A 201 16.17 -0.30 -1.79
CA TYR A 201 15.26 -1.25 -1.12
C TYR A 201 15.27 -2.66 -1.71
N GLY A 202 15.89 -2.86 -2.86
CA GLY A 202 15.93 -4.13 -3.57
C GLY A 202 17.26 -4.85 -3.43
N ASP A 203 17.19 -6.18 -3.26
CA ASP A 203 18.37 -7.03 -3.28
C ASP A 203 18.74 -7.40 -4.73
N ASP A 204 19.73 -6.73 -5.31
CA ASP A 204 20.21 -6.97 -6.69
C ASP A 204 20.76 -8.40 -6.89
N GLY A 205 21.19 -9.08 -5.81
CA GLY A 205 21.65 -10.47 -5.81
C GLY A 205 20.59 -11.51 -5.40
N GLY A 206 19.35 -11.08 -5.18
CA GLY A 206 18.27 -11.92 -4.66
C GLY A 206 17.63 -12.84 -5.71
N PRO A 207 16.71 -13.74 -5.28
CA PRO A 207 16.00 -14.70 -6.15
C PRO A 207 15.10 -14.06 -7.22
N MET A 208 14.94 -12.73 -7.23
CA MET A 208 14.16 -11.98 -8.22
C MET A 208 14.93 -11.66 -9.52
N GLY A 209 16.27 -11.72 -9.49
CA GLY A 209 17.13 -11.23 -10.56
C GLY A 209 17.12 -9.70 -10.68
N PRO A 210 17.66 -9.13 -11.78
CA PRO A 210 17.73 -7.68 -11.95
C PRO A 210 16.32 -7.08 -12.08
N ILE A 211 15.94 -6.27 -11.10
CA ILE A 211 14.66 -5.55 -11.04
C ILE A 211 14.77 -4.10 -11.54
N MET A 212 15.98 -3.66 -11.89
CA MET A 212 16.23 -2.33 -12.44
C MET A 212 15.45 -2.08 -13.74
N VAL A 213 15.02 -0.84 -13.88
CA VAL A 213 14.21 -0.40 -15.01
C VAL A 213 15.12 0.25 -16.05
N ASP A 214 15.20 -0.38 -17.21
CA ASP A 214 16.01 0.10 -18.34
C ASP A 214 15.18 0.28 -19.61
N PRO A 215 15.21 1.47 -20.24
CA PRO A 215 14.58 1.68 -21.54
C PRO A 215 15.16 0.80 -22.64
N ALA A 216 16.47 0.49 -22.58
CA ALA A 216 17.14 -0.37 -23.56
C ALA A 216 16.63 -1.83 -23.57
N ILE A 217 16.00 -2.28 -22.47
CA ILE A 217 15.37 -3.60 -22.37
C ILE A 217 13.92 -3.57 -22.87
N GLY A 218 13.27 -2.41 -22.83
CA GLY A 218 11.86 -2.24 -23.16
C GLY A 218 10.93 -2.14 -21.94
N ASN A 219 11.49 -2.09 -20.72
CA ASN A 219 10.72 -1.98 -19.46
C ASN A 219 10.13 -0.58 -19.22
N VAL A 220 10.45 0.39 -20.08
CA VAL A 220 10.00 1.78 -20.00
C VAL A 220 9.18 2.13 -21.24
N GLY A 221 7.93 2.53 -21.00
CA GLY A 221 7.05 3.14 -21.99
C GLY A 221 7.00 4.66 -21.85
N PHE A 222 6.86 5.36 -22.97
CA PHE A 222 6.69 6.81 -23.00
C PHE A 222 5.39 7.15 -23.74
N GLY A 223 4.62 8.11 -23.26
CA GLY A 223 3.43 8.54 -23.99
C GLY A 223 2.54 9.56 -23.29
N SER A 224 1.32 9.66 -23.81
CA SER A 224 0.24 10.47 -23.27
C SER A 224 -1.06 9.67 -23.24
N GLY A 225 -1.52 9.37 -22.04
CA GLY A 225 -2.81 8.70 -21.82
C GLY A 225 -4.00 9.52 -22.34
N LEU A 226 -3.92 10.86 -22.29
CA LEU A 226 -5.01 11.76 -22.70
C LEU A 226 -5.25 11.72 -24.22
N HIS A 227 -4.17 11.75 -24.98
CA HIS A 227 -4.24 11.64 -26.44
C HIS A 227 -4.32 10.18 -26.92
N GLY A 228 -4.02 9.22 -26.04
CA GLY A 228 -4.16 7.80 -26.33
C GLY A 228 -3.04 7.22 -27.17
N TRP A 229 -1.85 7.83 -27.13
CA TRP A 229 -0.65 7.33 -27.78
C TRP A 229 0.46 7.03 -26.78
N ALA A 230 1.21 5.98 -27.06
CA ALA A 230 2.39 5.63 -26.30
C ALA A 230 3.31 4.78 -27.17
N PHE A 231 4.56 4.62 -26.76
CA PHE A 231 5.54 3.83 -27.47
C PHE A 231 6.57 3.24 -26.52
N THR A 232 7.17 2.15 -26.96
CA THR A 232 8.39 1.61 -26.38
C THR A 232 9.52 1.65 -27.41
N LEU A 233 10.76 1.57 -26.94
CA LEU A 233 11.93 1.51 -27.83
C LEU A 233 11.90 0.29 -28.77
N LYS A 234 11.20 -0.78 -28.37
CA LYS A 234 11.04 -1.99 -29.18
C LYS A 234 10.28 -1.72 -30.48
N GLN A 235 9.16 -1.01 -30.43
CA GLN A 235 8.35 -0.72 -31.62
C GLN A 235 9.11 0.13 -32.64
N PHE A 236 9.84 1.13 -32.15
CA PHE A 236 10.72 1.90 -33.01
C PHE A 236 11.87 1.05 -33.57
N ALA A 237 12.45 0.17 -32.76
CA ALA A 237 13.48 -0.74 -33.24
C ALA A 237 12.94 -1.65 -34.35
N GLU A 238 11.76 -2.27 -34.19
CA GLU A 238 11.11 -3.11 -35.22
C GLU A 238 10.84 -2.33 -36.52
N MET A 239 10.32 -1.10 -36.43
CA MET A 239 10.10 -0.24 -37.60
C MET A 239 11.40 0.12 -38.33
N TYR A 240 12.50 0.30 -37.58
CA TYR A 240 13.80 0.70 -38.13
C TYR A 240 14.68 -0.48 -38.56
N VAL A 241 14.45 -1.69 -38.03
CA VAL A 241 15.17 -2.90 -38.43
C VAL A 241 15.06 -3.14 -39.94
N ALA A 242 13.88 -2.95 -40.53
CA ALA A 242 13.68 -3.06 -41.98
C ALA A 242 14.51 -2.04 -42.79
N LYS A 243 14.86 -0.90 -42.20
CA LYS A 243 15.63 0.17 -42.86
C LYS A 243 17.14 0.06 -42.66
N PHE A 244 17.59 -0.47 -41.51
CA PHE A 244 19.01 -0.56 -41.16
C PHE A 244 19.62 -1.95 -41.33
N GLY A 245 18.81 -3.02 -41.40
CA GLY A 245 19.30 -4.39 -41.50
C GLY A 245 20.03 -4.91 -40.26
N ILE A 246 19.74 -4.33 -39.07
CA ILE A 246 20.36 -4.70 -37.78
C ILE A 246 19.32 -5.43 -36.91
N GLN A 247 19.76 -6.40 -36.10
CA GLN A 247 18.91 -7.08 -35.10
C GLN A 247 18.28 -6.10 -34.09
N VAL A 248 17.01 -6.37 -33.70
CA VAL A 248 16.19 -5.53 -32.81
C VAL A 248 16.91 -5.21 -31.49
N GLU A 249 17.46 -6.22 -30.79
CA GLU A 249 18.10 -6.02 -29.47
C GLU A 249 19.33 -5.10 -29.52
N LYS A 250 20.15 -5.22 -30.58
CA LYS A 250 21.31 -4.35 -30.76
C LYS A 250 20.88 -2.93 -31.07
N LEU A 251 19.81 -2.77 -31.85
CA LEU A 251 19.27 -1.45 -32.18
C LEU A 251 18.65 -0.77 -30.95
N MET A 252 17.93 -1.52 -30.09
CA MET A 252 17.40 -0.98 -28.83
C MET A 252 18.52 -0.44 -27.93
N LYS A 253 19.63 -1.17 -27.79
CA LYS A 253 20.83 -0.70 -27.08
C LYS A 253 21.51 0.50 -27.74
N ASN A 254 21.35 0.68 -29.05
CA ASN A 254 21.89 1.83 -29.78
C ASN A 254 21.01 3.08 -29.63
N LEU A 255 19.70 2.89 -29.53
CA LEU A 255 18.73 3.98 -29.47
C LEU A 255 18.74 4.68 -28.11
N TRP A 256 19.15 4.01 -27.03
CA TRP A 256 19.21 4.59 -25.69
C TRP A 256 20.65 4.78 -25.19
N GLY A 257 20.91 5.87 -24.46
CA GLY A 257 22.20 6.18 -23.85
C GLY A 257 23.04 7.21 -24.61
N ASP A 258 24.34 7.21 -24.35
CA ASP A 258 25.33 8.13 -24.96
C ASP A 258 25.85 7.58 -26.29
N ARG A 259 24.91 7.21 -27.17
CA ARG A 259 25.20 6.81 -28.55
C ARG A 259 24.66 7.84 -29.52
N PHE A 260 25.55 8.33 -30.37
CA PHE A 260 25.30 9.39 -31.33
C PHE A 260 25.28 8.80 -32.74
N PHE A 261 24.34 9.26 -33.56
CA PHE A 261 24.22 8.82 -34.94
C PHE A 261 24.57 9.97 -35.88
N ASN A 262 25.52 9.74 -36.78
CA ASN A 262 25.89 10.73 -37.77
C ASN A 262 25.22 10.41 -39.11
N LEU A 263 24.37 11.31 -39.59
CA LEU A 263 23.64 11.17 -40.86
C LEU A 263 24.56 11.07 -42.08
N LYS A 264 25.76 11.67 -42.03
CA LYS A 264 26.72 11.67 -43.14
C LYS A 264 27.47 10.35 -43.24
N THR A 265 27.94 9.83 -42.11
CA THR A 265 28.76 8.60 -42.09
C THR A 265 27.93 7.33 -41.89
N LYS A 266 26.64 7.46 -41.52
CA LYS A 266 25.72 6.36 -41.17
C LYS A 266 26.29 5.39 -40.13
N LYS A 267 27.21 5.87 -39.28
CA LYS A 267 27.85 5.10 -38.22
C LYS A 267 27.40 5.62 -36.85
N TRP A 268 27.36 4.69 -35.90
CA TRP A 268 27.15 4.98 -34.49
C TRP A 268 28.51 5.34 -33.86
N SER A 269 28.55 6.40 -33.06
CA SER A 269 29.71 6.80 -32.27
C SER A 269 29.32 7.03 -30.81
N ASN A 270 30.29 6.93 -29.91
CA ASN A 270 30.10 7.23 -28.48
C ASN A 270 30.49 8.68 -28.14
N ASN A 271 30.96 9.45 -29.13
CA ASN A 271 31.43 10.82 -28.93
C ASN A 271 30.30 11.83 -29.16
N PRO A 272 30.04 12.75 -28.21
CA PRO A 272 28.98 13.75 -28.33
C PRO A 272 29.22 14.79 -29.42
N LYS A 273 30.47 14.96 -29.86
CA LYS A 273 30.85 15.91 -30.91
C LYS A 273 30.54 15.39 -32.32
N ASP A 274 30.31 14.09 -32.49
CA ASP A 274 30.25 13.43 -33.79
C ASP A 274 28.83 13.26 -34.34
N GLY A 275 27.76 13.68 -33.65
CA GLY A 275 26.39 13.59 -34.17
C GLY A 275 25.29 13.93 -33.16
N THR A 276 24.03 13.79 -33.58
CA THR A 276 22.86 13.89 -32.70
C THR A 276 22.62 12.56 -31.99
N ARG A 277 22.10 12.62 -30.76
CA ARG A 277 21.81 11.41 -29.96
C ARG A 277 20.81 10.51 -30.69
N GLY A 278 21.02 9.19 -30.65
CA GLY A 278 20.18 8.21 -31.37
C GLY A 278 18.70 8.34 -31.04
N PHE A 279 18.37 8.48 -29.76
CA PHE A 279 16.99 8.68 -29.29
C PHE A 279 16.36 9.95 -29.87
N VAL A 280 17.10 11.06 -29.79
CA VAL A 280 16.63 12.37 -30.26
C VAL A 280 16.38 12.33 -31.76
N GLN A 281 17.30 11.75 -32.52
CA GLN A 281 17.21 11.73 -33.98
C GLN A 281 16.10 10.81 -34.52
N PHE A 282 15.97 9.61 -33.96
CA PHE A 282 15.09 8.57 -34.54
C PHE A 282 13.73 8.47 -33.88
N VAL A 283 13.58 8.90 -32.62
CA VAL A 283 12.33 8.82 -31.87
C VAL A 283 11.70 10.20 -31.74
N LEU A 284 12.40 11.13 -31.08
CA LEU A 284 11.84 12.46 -30.81
C LEU A 284 11.72 13.31 -32.07
N GLY A 285 12.70 13.27 -32.98
CA GLY A 285 12.73 14.07 -34.20
C GLY A 285 11.45 13.95 -35.04
N PRO A 286 11.03 12.73 -35.44
CA PRO A 286 9.77 12.53 -36.15
C PRO A 286 8.54 12.97 -35.35
N ILE A 287 8.52 12.74 -34.03
CA ILE A 287 7.40 13.14 -33.17
C ILE A 287 7.27 14.68 -33.18
N PHE A 288 8.36 15.41 -32.93
CA PHE A 288 8.38 16.88 -32.94
C PHE A 288 8.01 17.44 -34.32
N GLN A 289 8.45 16.82 -35.42
CA GLN A 289 8.04 17.22 -36.77
C GLN A 289 6.53 17.10 -36.98
N VAL A 290 5.91 16.03 -36.47
CA VAL A 290 4.46 15.87 -36.55
C VAL A 290 3.75 16.91 -35.68
N PHE A 291 4.22 17.15 -34.45
CA PHE A 291 3.65 18.16 -33.57
C PHE A 291 3.73 19.56 -34.18
N ASP A 292 4.87 19.94 -34.74
CA ASP A 292 5.05 21.24 -35.42
C ASP A 292 4.15 21.37 -36.65
N ALA A 293 4.13 20.36 -37.52
CA ALA A 293 3.34 20.38 -38.75
C ALA A 293 1.83 20.48 -38.47
N VAL A 294 1.34 19.73 -37.48
CA VAL A 294 -0.10 19.69 -37.15
C VAL A 294 -0.54 20.92 -36.36
N MET A 295 0.28 21.43 -35.42
CA MET A 295 -0.08 22.61 -34.63
C MET A 295 0.01 23.91 -35.43
N ASN A 296 0.97 24.01 -36.36
CA ASN A 296 1.11 25.16 -37.26
C ASN A 296 0.28 25.03 -38.55
N VAL A 297 -0.58 24.01 -38.65
CA VAL A 297 -1.54 23.79 -39.76
C VAL A 297 -0.86 23.77 -41.15
N LYS A 298 0.32 23.15 -41.24
CA LYS A 298 1.07 23.00 -42.50
C LYS A 298 0.51 21.80 -43.28
N LYS A 299 -0.54 22.01 -44.07
CA LYS A 299 -1.27 20.94 -44.81
C LYS A 299 -0.35 20.13 -45.73
N ASP A 300 0.52 20.79 -46.50
CA ASP A 300 1.44 20.13 -47.45
C ASP A 300 2.49 19.23 -46.77
N GLU A 301 2.96 19.62 -45.59
CA GLU A 301 3.92 18.81 -44.81
C GLU A 301 3.21 17.65 -44.10
N THR A 302 1.97 17.89 -43.65
CA THR A 302 1.14 16.89 -42.98
C THR A 302 0.78 15.75 -43.94
N ASP A 303 0.38 16.06 -45.18
CA ASP A 303 0.07 15.03 -46.18
C ASP A 303 1.30 14.20 -46.57
N LYS A 304 2.46 14.83 -46.72
CA LYS A 304 3.74 14.12 -46.94
C LYS A 304 4.12 13.22 -45.76
N LEU A 305 3.86 13.67 -44.52
CA LEU A 305 4.11 12.88 -43.31
C LEU A 305 3.15 11.68 -43.21
N ILE A 306 1.87 11.87 -43.56
CA ILE A 306 0.86 10.80 -43.60
C ILE A 306 1.28 9.71 -44.59
N GLU A 307 1.74 10.08 -45.79
CA GLU A 307 2.25 9.13 -46.79
C GLU A 307 3.51 8.42 -46.31
N LYS A 308 4.48 9.16 -45.74
CA LYS A 308 5.76 8.62 -45.28
C LYS A 308 5.61 7.65 -44.10
N LEU A 309 4.63 7.87 -43.23
CA LEU A 309 4.34 7.04 -42.06
C LEU A 309 3.26 5.98 -42.34
N ASN A 310 2.71 5.95 -43.57
CA ASN A 310 1.73 4.98 -44.04
C ASN A 310 0.45 4.90 -43.18
N ILE A 311 -0.10 6.06 -42.80
CA ILE A 311 -1.28 6.14 -41.92
C ILE A 311 -2.57 6.25 -42.76
N LYS A 312 -3.54 5.37 -42.51
CA LYS A 312 -4.87 5.40 -43.18
C LYS A 312 -5.87 6.26 -42.39
N LEU A 313 -6.16 7.46 -42.89
CA LEU A 313 -7.21 8.35 -42.38
C LEU A 313 -8.51 8.20 -43.18
N ALA A 314 -9.66 8.17 -42.48
CA ALA A 314 -10.97 8.20 -43.12
C ALA A 314 -11.28 9.59 -43.68
N GLY A 315 -12.15 9.70 -44.70
CA GLY A 315 -12.45 10.98 -45.38
C GLY A 315 -12.95 12.09 -44.45
N ALA A 316 -13.72 11.76 -43.42
CA ALA A 316 -14.19 12.70 -42.40
C ALA A 316 -13.07 13.15 -41.44
N GLU A 317 -12.06 12.31 -41.20
CA GLU A 317 -10.96 12.61 -40.28
C GLU A 317 -9.93 13.57 -40.88
N LYS A 318 -9.85 13.63 -42.22
CA LYS A 318 -8.99 14.57 -42.94
C LYS A 318 -9.45 16.03 -42.83
N GLN A 319 -10.70 16.26 -42.41
CA GLN A 319 -11.26 17.61 -42.22
C GLN A 319 -11.01 18.16 -40.82
N PHE A 320 -10.59 17.33 -39.85
CA PHE A 320 -10.26 17.82 -38.53
C PHE A 320 -8.98 18.66 -38.58
N GLU A 321 -8.93 19.75 -37.83
CA GLU A 321 -7.76 20.63 -37.72
C GLU A 321 -7.28 20.75 -36.25
N GLY A 322 -6.01 21.10 -36.07
CA GLY A 322 -5.39 21.33 -34.76
C GLY A 322 -5.37 20.09 -33.85
N LYS A 323 -5.75 20.28 -32.58
CA LYS A 323 -5.65 19.25 -31.52
C LYS A 323 -6.45 17.97 -31.82
N GLN A 324 -7.57 18.07 -32.54
CA GLN A 324 -8.40 16.91 -32.86
C GLN A 324 -7.72 16.00 -33.88
N LEU A 325 -7.13 16.58 -34.93
CA LEU A 325 -6.35 15.85 -35.93
C LEU A 325 -5.14 15.18 -35.28
N MET A 326 -4.42 15.91 -34.41
CA MET A 326 -3.27 15.37 -33.68
C MET A 326 -3.65 14.13 -32.87
N LYS A 327 -4.78 14.18 -32.15
CA LYS A 327 -5.27 13.05 -31.35
C LYS A 327 -5.54 11.81 -32.22
N VAL A 328 -6.24 11.98 -33.34
CA VAL A 328 -6.57 10.85 -34.25
C VAL A 328 -5.30 10.30 -34.91
N PHE A 329 -4.43 11.20 -35.38
CA PHE A 329 -3.17 10.85 -36.02
C PHE A 329 -2.27 10.03 -35.08
N MET A 330 -2.03 10.53 -33.87
CA MET A 330 -1.16 9.86 -32.90
C MET A 330 -1.74 8.53 -32.42
N ARG A 331 -3.06 8.45 -32.22
CA ARG A 331 -3.72 7.21 -31.81
C ARG A 331 -3.62 6.11 -32.87
N LYS A 332 -3.63 6.48 -34.16
CA LYS A 332 -3.48 5.53 -35.27
C LYS A 332 -2.02 5.15 -35.52
N TRP A 333 -1.11 6.09 -35.33
CA TRP A 333 0.32 5.84 -35.54
C TRP A 333 0.91 4.97 -34.42
N LEU A 334 0.64 5.32 -33.16
CA LEU A 334 1.21 4.67 -31.98
C LEU A 334 0.12 4.40 -30.93
N PRO A 335 -0.69 3.33 -31.09
CA PRO A 335 -1.80 3.06 -30.19
C PRO A 335 -1.33 2.69 -28.77
N ALA A 336 -1.64 3.52 -27.76
CA ALA A 336 -1.11 3.35 -26.41
C ALA A 336 -1.38 1.96 -25.81
N GLY A 337 -2.61 1.46 -25.96
CA GLY A 337 -3.03 0.18 -25.37
C GLY A 337 -2.19 -1.00 -25.85
N GLU A 338 -1.86 -1.05 -27.13
CA GLU A 338 -1.07 -2.15 -27.71
C GLU A 338 0.36 -2.15 -27.20
N THR A 339 0.96 -0.95 -27.13
CA THR A 339 2.34 -0.77 -26.65
C THR A 339 2.48 -1.22 -25.19
N MET A 340 1.50 -0.86 -24.36
CA MET A 340 1.47 -1.22 -22.96
C MET A 340 1.23 -2.71 -22.80
N LEU A 341 0.23 -3.29 -23.47
CA LEU A 341 -0.05 -4.74 -23.39
C LEU A 341 1.15 -5.57 -23.83
N GLN A 342 1.88 -5.14 -24.88
CA GLN A 342 3.12 -5.80 -25.32
C GLN A 342 4.19 -5.75 -24.22
N MET A 343 4.45 -4.56 -23.64
CA MET A 343 5.41 -4.38 -22.54
C MET A 343 5.09 -5.27 -21.34
N ILE A 344 3.81 -5.34 -21.00
CA ILE A 344 3.26 -6.12 -19.89
C ILE A 344 3.50 -7.61 -20.09
N CYS A 345 3.18 -8.14 -21.27
CA CYS A 345 3.33 -9.56 -21.57
C CYS A 345 4.81 -10.00 -21.57
N MET A 346 5.71 -9.14 -22.06
CA MET A 346 7.14 -9.46 -22.20
C MET A 346 7.92 -9.40 -20.89
N HIS A 347 7.62 -8.42 -20.03
CA HIS A 347 8.48 -8.14 -18.88
C HIS A 347 7.91 -8.59 -17.54
N LEU A 348 6.59 -8.72 -17.42
CA LEU A 348 6.01 -9.20 -16.18
C LEU A 348 6.04 -10.73 -16.08
N PRO A 349 6.29 -11.27 -14.87
CA PRO A 349 6.35 -12.70 -14.66
C PRO A 349 4.95 -13.33 -14.63
N SER A 350 4.89 -14.61 -14.96
CA SER A 350 3.70 -15.44 -14.73
C SER A 350 3.56 -15.78 -13.24
N PRO A 351 2.33 -16.10 -12.76
CA PRO A 351 2.08 -16.66 -11.43
C PRO A 351 3.02 -17.81 -11.06
N VAL A 352 3.29 -18.71 -12.02
CA VAL A 352 4.17 -19.88 -11.83
C VAL A 352 5.61 -19.46 -11.54
N THR A 353 6.08 -18.36 -12.15
CA THR A 353 7.42 -17.83 -11.88
C THR A 353 7.44 -17.04 -10.58
N ALA A 354 6.42 -16.20 -10.36
CA ALA A 354 6.32 -15.32 -9.21
C ALA A 354 6.21 -16.09 -7.89
N GLN A 355 5.37 -17.12 -7.83
CA GLN A 355 5.13 -17.89 -6.62
C GLN A 355 6.36 -18.67 -6.13
N LYS A 356 7.27 -19.06 -7.03
CA LYS A 356 8.50 -19.78 -6.66
C LYS A 356 9.36 -19.04 -5.65
N TYR A 357 9.53 -17.72 -5.83
CA TYR A 357 10.29 -16.88 -4.91
C TYR A 357 9.40 -16.16 -3.90
N ARG A 358 8.09 -16.02 -4.13
CA ARG A 358 7.17 -15.38 -3.17
C ARG A 358 6.67 -16.31 -2.07
N MET A 359 6.71 -17.63 -2.26
CA MET A 359 6.20 -18.60 -1.27
C MET A 359 6.79 -18.37 0.13
N GLU A 360 8.10 -18.14 0.22
CA GLU A 360 8.81 -17.87 1.48
C GLU A 360 8.24 -16.67 2.25
N MET A 361 7.82 -15.63 1.54
CA MET A 361 7.28 -14.42 2.15
C MET A 361 5.79 -14.57 2.51
N LEU A 362 5.04 -15.30 1.67
CA LEU A 362 3.59 -15.41 1.76
C LEU A 362 3.13 -16.42 2.81
N TYR A 363 3.81 -17.56 2.95
CA TYR A 363 3.38 -18.63 3.85
C TYR A 363 4.07 -18.52 5.21
N GLU A 364 3.30 -18.49 6.31
CA GLU A 364 3.87 -18.42 7.67
C GLU A 364 4.34 -19.79 8.20
N GLY A 365 3.92 -20.88 7.56
CA GLY A 365 4.25 -22.23 8.00
C GLY A 365 5.61 -22.75 7.51
N PRO A 366 5.97 -23.99 7.89
CA PRO A 366 7.20 -24.64 7.43
C PRO A 366 7.25 -24.76 5.91
N HIS A 367 8.41 -24.48 5.31
CA HIS A 367 8.60 -24.55 3.85
C HIS A 367 8.53 -25.97 3.26
N ASP A 368 8.64 -26.99 4.12
CA ASP A 368 8.59 -28.41 3.74
C ASP A 368 7.16 -28.97 3.69
N ASP A 369 6.16 -28.17 4.09
CA ASP A 369 4.76 -28.59 4.07
C ASP A 369 4.25 -28.80 2.63
N ALA A 370 3.35 -29.76 2.46
CA ALA A 370 2.72 -30.06 1.17
C ALA A 370 2.00 -28.83 0.60
N THR A 371 1.43 -27.99 1.46
CA THR A 371 0.80 -26.72 1.05
C THR A 371 1.82 -25.70 0.53
N ALA A 372 2.98 -25.58 1.18
CA ALA A 372 4.06 -24.67 0.78
C ALA A 372 4.65 -25.09 -0.58
N ILE A 373 4.89 -26.39 -0.78
CA ILE A 373 5.37 -26.94 -2.05
C ILE A 373 4.32 -26.72 -3.15
N ALA A 374 3.04 -26.93 -2.85
CA ALA A 374 1.96 -26.73 -3.80
C ALA A 374 1.76 -25.26 -4.19
N ILE A 375 2.00 -24.31 -3.26
CA ILE A 375 2.07 -22.86 -3.56
C ILE A 375 3.29 -22.57 -4.44
N LYS A 376 4.47 -23.11 -4.10
CA LYS A 376 5.71 -22.86 -4.85
C LYS A 376 5.61 -23.29 -6.31
N ASN A 377 4.93 -24.42 -6.56
CA ASN A 377 4.78 -24.98 -7.90
C ASN A 377 3.51 -24.52 -8.63
N CYS A 378 2.62 -23.76 -7.97
CA CYS A 378 1.30 -23.39 -8.51
C CYS A 378 0.49 -24.62 -8.96
N ASP A 379 0.46 -25.65 -8.12
CA ASP A 379 -0.19 -26.92 -8.46
C ASP A 379 -1.73 -26.74 -8.49
N PRO A 380 -2.42 -27.09 -9.59
CA PRO A 380 -3.88 -27.07 -9.66
C PRO A 380 -4.56 -28.19 -8.86
N ASP A 381 -3.90 -29.33 -8.68
CA ASP A 381 -4.48 -30.52 -8.05
C ASP A 381 -4.01 -30.71 -6.60
N GLY A 382 -3.15 -29.79 -6.13
CA GLY A 382 -2.74 -29.66 -4.75
C GLY A 382 -3.84 -29.14 -3.80
N PRO A 383 -3.53 -28.99 -2.49
CA PRO A 383 -4.46 -28.44 -1.51
C PRO A 383 -4.88 -27.02 -1.89
N LEU A 384 -6.16 -26.71 -1.72
CA LEU A 384 -6.68 -25.36 -1.96
C LEU A 384 -6.00 -24.41 -0.97
N MET A 385 -5.40 -23.35 -1.50
CA MET A 385 -4.89 -22.22 -0.74
C MET A 385 -5.33 -20.96 -1.47
N MET A 386 -6.31 -20.24 -0.91
CA MET A 386 -6.78 -18.96 -1.44
C MET A 386 -6.63 -17.87 -0.38
N TYR A 387 -6.10 -16.73 -0.78
CA TYR A 387 -6.00 -15.56 0.08
C TYR A 387 -7.11 -14.57 -0.26
N ILE A 388 -7.92 -14.21 0.71
CA ILE A 388 -8.89 -13.12 0.57
C ILE A 388 -8.22 -11.82 0.95
N SER A 389 -8.20 -10.89 0.01
CA SER A 389 -7.57 -9.58 0.17
C SER A 389 -8.54 -8.50 0.61
N LYS A 390 -9.77 -8.51 0.08
CA LYS A 390 -10.77 -7.47 0.35
C LYS A 390 -12.19 -8.01 0.19
N MET A 391 -13.14 -7.40 0.88
CA MET A 391 -14.56 -7.59 0.65
C MET A 391 -15.10 -6.51 -0.29
N VAL A 392 -15.68 -6.91 -1.42
CA VAL A 392 -16.28 -6.01 -2.40
C VAL A 392 -17.79 -5.96 -2.15
N PRO A 393 -18.39 -4.76 -1.98
CA PRO A 393 -19.83 -4.65 -1.78
C PRO A 393 -20.58 -5.11 -3.04
N SER A 394 -21.63 -5.91 -2.84
CA SER A 394 -22.56 -6.30 -3.92
C SER A 394 -23.52 -5.16 -4.25
N SER A 395 -24.16 -5.22 -5.43
CA SER A 395 -25.35 -4.41 -5.74
C SER A 395 -26.51 -4.72 -4.79
N ASP A 396 -26.57 -5.95 -4.30
CA ASP A 396 -27.55 -6.38 -3.31
C ASP A 396 -27.15 -5.87 -1.93
N LYS A 397 -27.91 -4.90 -1.41
CA LYS A 397 -27.66 -4.25 -0.13
C LYS A 397 -27.49 -5.28 1.00
N GLY A 398 -26.30 -5.33 1.59
CA GLY A 398 -25.99 -6.10 2.79
C GLY A 398 -25.19 -7.39 2.59
N ARG A 399 -24.77 -7.72 1.36
CA ARG A 399 -23.87 -8.86 1.09
C ARG A 399 -22.58 -8.42 0.41
N PHE A 400 -21.50 -9.12 0.72
CA PHE A 400 -20.17 -8.83 0.18
C PHE A 400 -19.62 -10.04 -0.59
N TYR A 401 -18.87 -9.76 -1.65
CA TYR A 401 -18.03 -10.74 -2.33
C TYR A 401 -16.63 -10.72 -1.72
N ALA A 402 -16.11 -11.88 -1.35
CA ALA A 402 -14.73 -12.01 -0.93
C ALA A 402 -13.82 -12.03 -2.17
N PHE A 403 -13.06 -10.97 -2.39
CA PHE A 403 -12.11 -10.85 -3.49
C PHE A 403 -10.74 -11.37 -3.06
N GLY A 404 -10.20 -12.31 -3.83
CA GLY A 404 -8.96 -12.97 -3.47
C GLY A 404 -8.27 -13.66 -4.64
N ARG A 405 -7.11 -14.24 -4.33
CA ARG A 405 -6.30 -15.01 -5.29
C ARG A 405 -6.14 -16.45 -4.84
N VAL A 406 -6.33 -17.38 -5.76
CA VAL A 406 -6.04 -18.80 -5.54
C VAL A 406 -4.55 -19.02 -5.81
N PHE A 407 -3.80 -19.41 -4.78
CA PHE A 407 -2.37 -19.72 -4.88
C PHE A 407 -2.11 -21.18 -5.22
N SER A 408 -2.91 -22.10 -4.67
CA SER A 408 -2.82 -23.54 -4.94
C SER A 408 -4.20 -24.19 -4.95
N GLY A 409 -4.34 -25.31 -5.65
CA GLY A 409 -5.59 -26.06 -5.82
C GLY A 409 -6.58 -25.41 -6.80
N LYS A 410 -7.81 -25.94 -6.78
CA LYS A 410 -8.99 -25.41 -7.49
C LYS A 410 -10.09 -25.10 -6.49
N VAL A 411 -10.75 -23.96 -6.67
CA VAL A 411 -11.96 -23.62 -5.92
C VAL A 411 -13.17 -23.87 -6.80
N SER A 412 -14.14 -24.64 -6.30
CA SER A 412 -15.38 -24.95 -7.01
C SER A 412 -16.59 -24.46 -6.23
N SER A 413 -17.64 -24.06 -6.95
CA SER A 413 -18.93 -23.74 -6.36
C SER A 413 -19.51 -24.97 -5.63
N GLY A 414 -19.95 -24.80 -4.39
CA GLY A 414 -20.44 -25.88 -3.52
C GLY A 414 -19.36 -26.62 -2.72
N MET A 415 -18.08 -26.29 -2.89
CA MET A 415 -16.98 -26.94 -2.17
C MET A 415 -16.98 -26.58 -0.68
N LYS A 416 -16.77 -27.59 0.19
CA LYS A 416 -16.49 -27.37 1.62
C LYS A 416 -15.06 -26.87 1.79
N ALA A 417 -14.90 -25.69 2.39
CA ALA A 417 -13.62 -25.09 2.65
C ALA A 417 -13.50 -24.63 4.11
N ARG A 418 -12.27 -24.58 4.59
CA ARG A 418 -11.91 -24.07 5.92
C ARG A 418 -11.51 -22.62 5.77
N ILE A 419 -12.27 -21.73 6.39
CA ILE A 419 -12.03 -20.28 6.41
C ILE A 419 -11.24 -19.99 7.69
N GLN A 420 -9.99 -19.58 7.53
CA GLN A 420 -9.08 -19.21 8.60
C GLN A 420 -9.03 -17.68 8.72
N GLY A 421 -9.33 -17.17 9.91
CA GLY A 421 -9.18 -15.75 10.23
C GLY A 421 -7.71 -15.34 10.37
N PRO A 422 -7.41 -14.03 10.48
CA PRO A 422 -6.04 -13.49 10.50
C PRO A 422 -5.12 -14.09 11.59
N HIS A 423 -5.68 -14.39 12.76
CA HIS A 423 -4.91 -14.84 13.94
C HIS A 423 -5.00 -16.35 14.19
N TYR A 424 -5.49 -17.11 13.20
CA TYR A 424 -5.58 -18.57 13.31
C TYR A 424 -4.19 -19.20 13.50
N VAL A 425 -4.07 -20.05 14.53
CA VAL A 425 -2.89 -20.88 14.78
C VAL A 425 -3.30 -22.34 14.65
N PRO A 426 -2.57 -23.16 13.86
CA PRO A 426 -2.87 -24.58 13.72
C PRO A 426 -2.97 -25.28 15.08
N GLY A 427 -4.04 -26.05 15.26
CA GLY A 427 -4.34 -26.76 16.51
C GLY A 427 -5.34 -26.06 17.43
N LYS A 428 -5.50 -24.73 17.34
CA LYS A 428 -6.60 -24.02 18.03
C LYS A 428 -7.87 -24.03 17.19
N LYS A 429 -9.02 -23.88 17.85
CA LYS A 429 -10.33 -23.72 17.19
C LYS A 429 -10.74 -22.26 17.03
N ASP A 430 -9.99 -21.34 17.63
CA ASP A 430 -10.24 -19.89 17.53
C ASP A 430 -10.04 -19.43 16.08
N ASP A 431 -10.94 -18.60 15.57
CA ASP A 431 -10.91 -18.07 14.19
C ASP A 431 -10.93 -19.11 13.04
N LEU A 432 -11.52 -20.28 13.26
CA LEU A 432 -11.72 -21.31 12.24
C LEU A 432 -13.20 -21.56 11.94
N TYR A 433 -13.58 -21.48 10.67
CA TYR A 433 -14.95 -21.76 10.22
C TYR A 433 -14.96 -22.75 9.05
N GLU A 434 -15.65 -23.88 9.19
CA GLU A 434 -15.79 -24.87 8.12
C GLU A 434 -17.16 -24.71 7.44
N LYS A 435 -17.16 -24.21 6.20
CA LYS A 435 -18.38 -23.85 5.48
C LYS A 435 -18.25 -24.12 3.98
N THR A 436 -19.40 -24.23 3.32
CA THR A 436 -19.48 -24.40 1.87
C THR A 436 -19.39 -23.05 1.17
N VAL A 437 -18.49 -22.94 0.20
CA VAL A 437 -18.48 -21.82 -0.74
C VAL A 437 -19.73 -21.93 -1.62
N LEU A 438 -20.59 -20.91 -1.62
CA LEU A 438 -21.87 -20.99 -2.34
C LEU A 438 -21.68 -20.85 -3.84
N ARG A 439 -20.89 -19.86 -4.27
CA ARG A 439 -20.66 -19.55 -5.68
C ARG A 439 -19.31 -18.88 -5.86
N THR A 440 -18.62 -19.25 -6.93
CA THR A 440 -17.41 -18.56 -7.42
C THR A 440 -17.80 -17.63 -8.56
N VAL A 441 -17.21 -16.44 -8.59
CA VAL A 441 -17.49 -15.42 -9.60
C VAL A 441 -16.21 -14.79 -10.13
N LEU A 442 -16.22 -14.42 -11.41
CA LEU A 442 -15.18 -13.63 -12.03
C LEU A 442 -15.65 -12.17 -12.08
N MET A 443 -14.79 -11.30 -11.56
CA MET A 443 -15.04 -9.86 -11.52
C MET A 443 -14.55 -9.23 -12.84
N MET A 444 -15.47 -8.73 -13.66
CA MET A 444 -15.19 -8.00 -14.90
C MET A 444 -15.54 -6.52 -14.75
N GLY A 445 -14.80 -5.84 -13.88
CA GLY A 445 -15.07 -4.44 -13.56
C GLY A 445 -16.41 -4.28 -12.84
N ARG A 446 -17.44 -3.76 -13.54
CA ARG A 446 -18.79 -3.55 -12.98
C ARG A 446 -19.69 -4.78 -13.07
N TYR A 447 -19.36 -5.71 -13.96
CA TYR A 447 -20.13 -6.92 -14.18
C TYR A 447 -19.47 -8.08 -13.44
N ILE A 448 -20.30 -9.00 -12.98
CA ILE A 448 -19.88 -10.19 -12.23
C ILE A 448 -20.45 -11.37 -12.99
N GLU A 449 -19.59 -12.29 -13.39
CA GLU A 449 -19.97 -13.50 -14.11
C GLU A 449 -19.73 -14.73 -13.22
N PRO A 450 -20.74 -15.59 -13.01
CA PRO A 450 -20.57 -16.80 -12.24
C PRO A 450 -19.75 -17.83 -13.00
N ILE A 451 -18.80 -18.48 -12.32
CA ILE A 451 -17.98 -19.55 -12.88
C ILE A 451 -18.00 -20.75 -11.92
N GLU A 452 -18.04 -21.96 -12.47
CA GLU A 452 -18.11 -23.19 -11.66
C GLU A 452 -16.83 -23.43 -10.88
N ASP A 453 -15.67 -23.32 -11.53
CA ASP A 453 -14.37 -23.58 -10.95
C ASP A 453 -13.28 -22.60 -11.39
N VAL A 454 -12.35 -22.30 -10.48
CA VAL A 454 -11.20 -21.43 -10.74
C VAL A 454 -9.90 -22.12 -10.30
N PRO A 455 -8.93 -22.34 -11.21
CA PRO A 455 -7.66 -22.98 -10.89
C PRO A 455 -6.65 -22.00 -10.29
N SER A 456 -5.61 -22.54 -9.63
CA SER A 456 -4.55 -21.75 -9.01
C SER A 456 -3.81 -20.83 -10.00
N GLY A 457 -3.41 -19.67 -9.49
CA GLY A 457 -2.81 -18.57 -10.25
C GLY A 457 -3.78 -17.44 -10.60
N ASN A 458 -5.10 -17.71 -10.52
CA ASN A 458 -6.16 -16.78 -10.89
C ASN A 458 -6.71 -15.99 -9.68
N ILE A 459 -7.34 -14.86 -10.01
CA ILE A 459 -8.08 -14.00 -9.10
C ILE A 459 -9.56 -14.35 -9.22
N ALA A 460 -10.24 -14.52 -8.08
CA ALA A 460 -11.65 -14.87 -8.03
C ALA A 460 -12.38 -14.10 -6.92
N GLY A 461 -13.68 -13.88 -7.15
CA GLY A 461 -14.62 -13.49 -6.12
C GLY A 461 -15.34 -14.73 -5.57
N LEU A 462 -15.52 -14.81 -4.26
CA LEU A 462 -16.32 -15.84 -3.61
C LEU A 462 -17.56 -15.25 -2.96
N PHE A 463 -18.66 -15.97 -3.05
CA PHE A 463 -19.91 -15.65 -2.38
C PHE A 463 -20.19 -16.62 -1.23
N GLY A 464 -20.63 -16.09 -0.08
CA GLY A 464 -20.99 -16.87 1.13
C GLY A 464 -19.92 -16.93 2.23
N VAL A 465 -18.82 -16.18 2.08
CA VAL A 465 -17.72 -16.09 3.08
C VAL A 465 -17.87 -14.86 4.00
N ASP A 466 -18.74 -13.92 3.64
CA ASP A 466 -18.92 -12.60 4.25
C ASP A 466 -19.40 -12.60 5.72
N GLN A 467 -20.02 -13.69 6.16
CA GLN A 467 -20.46 -13.84 7.55
C GLN A 467 -19.33 -14.20 8.51
N TYR A 468 -18.31 -14.90 8.02
CA TYR A 468 -17.27 -15.51 8.85
C TYR A 468 -15.96 -14.72 8.81
N LEU A 469 -15.74 -13.98 7.73
CA LEU A 469 -14.55 -13.17 7.54
C LEU A 469 -14.93 -11.69 7.46
N VAL A 470 -14.19 -10.84 8.18
CA VAL A 470 -14.43 -9.39 8.20
C VAL A 470 -13.53 -8.66 7.21
N LYS A 471 -12.23 -8.96 7.18
CA LYS A 471 -11.24 -8.19 6.40
C LYS A 471 -10.50 -9.05 5.38
N GLY A 472 -9.56 -9.85 5.86
CA GLY A 472 -8.75 -10.76 5.08
C GLY A 472 -8.55 -12.05 5.83
N GLY A 473 -8.17 -13.10 5.10
CA GLY A 473 -8.08 -14.44 5.65
C GLY A 473 -7.63 -15.45 4.61
N THR A 474 -7.33 -16.64 5.10
CA THR A 474 -6.86 -17.74 4.25
C THR A 474 -7.97 -18.78 4.16
N ILE A 475 -8.27 -19.24 2.95
CA ILE A 475 -9.20 -20.34 2.70
C ILE A 475 -8.39 -21.55 2.29
N THR A 476 -8.60 -22.66 3.00
CA THR A 476 -7.84 -23.89 2.79
C THR A 476 -8.71 -25.14 2.82
N THR A 477 -8.28 -26.21 2.16
CA THR A 477 -8.90 -27.54 2.33
C THR A 477 -8.11 -28.44 3.27
N PHE A 478 -6.85 -28.11 3.54
CA PHE A 478 -5.95 -28.93 4.33
C PHE A 478 -6.03 -28.62 5.84
N LYS A 479 -5.82 -29.63 6.68
CA LYS A 479 -6.02 -29.49 8.13
C LYS A 479 -4.88 -28.72 8.81
N GLU A 480 -3.65 -28.99 8.37
CA GLU A 480 -2.41 -28.48 8.98
C GLU A 480 -1.89 -27.22 8.25
N ALA A 481 -2.69 -26.67 7.34
CA ALA A 481 -2.35 -25.45 6.62
C ALA A 481 -2.22 -24.27 7.60
N HIS A 482 -1.12 -23.56 7.47
CA HIS A 482 -0.90 -22.29 8.17
C HIS A 482 -1.49 -21.14 7.37
N ASN A 483 -1.69 -20.02 8.06
CA ASN A 483 -2.17 -18.80 7.42
C ASN A 483 -1.14 -18.26 6.42
N ILE A 484 -1.66 -17.65 5.36
CA ILE A 484 -0.89 -16.70 4.56
C ILE A 484 -0.70 -15.44 5.40
N ARG A 485 0.51 -14.90 5.39
CA ARG A 485 0.93 -13.77 6.20
C ARG A 485 -0.07 -12.62 6.08
N VAL A 486 -0.57 -12.14 7.22
CA VAL A 486 -1.52 -11.02 7.23
C VAL A 486 -0.84 -9.75 6.73
N MET A 487 -1.60 -8.87 6.07
CA MET A 487 -1.10 -7.58 5.58
C MET A 487 -0.62 -6.72 6.75
N LYS A 488 0.62 -6.20 6.66
CA LYS A 488 1.08 -5.11 7.49
C LYS A 488 0.65 -3.80 6.81
N PHE A 489 -0.31 -3.11 7.39
CA PHE A 489 -0.66 -1.77 6.92
C PHE A 489 0.47 -0.81 7.28
N SER A 490 0.97 -0.04 6.31
CA SER A 490 2.05 0.93 6.55
C SER A 490 1.58 2.14 7.34
N VAL A 491 0.27 2.39 7.38
CA VAL A 491 -0.33 3.56 8.03
C VAL A 491 -1.34 3.07 9.06
N SER A 492 -1.28 3.67 10.26
CA SER A 492 -2.24 3.42 11.33
C SER A 492 -3.42 4.40 11.21
N PRO A 493 -4.66 3.97 11.53
CA PRO A 493 -5.79 4.90 11.59
C PRO A 493 -5.65 5.80 12.83
N VAL A 494 -5.21 7.04 12.62
CA VAL A 494 -4.93 7.99 13.72
C VAL A 494 -6.08 8.95 13.99
N VAL A 495 -6.91 9.24 12.99
CA VAL A 495 -8.03 10.18 13.08
C VAL A 495 -9.29 9.43 13.50
N ARG A 496 -9.93 9.85 14.59
CA ARG A 496 -11.17 9.27 15.14
C ARG A 496 -12.31 10.28 15.10
N ILE A 497 -13.51 9.86 14.70
CA ILE A 497 -14.76 10.64 14.86
C ILE A 497 -15.77 9.79 15.62
N ALA A 498 -16.45 10.41 16.58
CA ALA A 498 -17.63 9.82 17.22
C ALA A 498 -18.86 10.04 16.35
N VAL A 499 -19.62 8.97 16.15
CA VAL A 499 -20.80 8.92 15.30
C VAL A 499 -21.99 8.49 16.14
N GLU A 500 -23.05 9.29 16.08
CA GLU A 500 -24.31 9.00 16.77
C GLU A 500 -25.48 9.05 15.78
N PRO A 501 -26.51 8.21 15.93
CA PRO A 501 -27.69 8.33 15.10
C PRO A 501 -28.49 9.56 15.55
N ARG A 502 -29.03 10.34 14.61
CA ARG A 502 -29.87 11.51 14.96
C ARG A 502 -31.11 11.11 15.76
N TYR A 503 -31.64 9.92 15.48
CA TYR A 503 -32.77 9.33 16.18
C TYR A 503 -32.30 8.06 16.93
N PRO A 504 -32.48 7.98 18.26
CA PRO A 504 -32.07 6.81 19.04
C PRO A 504 -32.71 5.49 18.57
N SER A 505 -33.88 5.54 17.93
CA SER A 505 -34.57 4.38 17.36
C SER A 505 -33.79 3.68 16.24
N ASP A 506 -32.90 4.39 15.55
CA ASP A 506 -32.12 3.87 14.43
C ASP A 506 -30.76 3.28 14.85
N LEU A 507 -30.46 3.24 16.16
CA LEU A 507 -29.22 2.67 16.68
C LEU A 507 -28.92 1.24 16.17
N PRO A 508 -29.91 0.31 16.06
CA PRO A 508 -29.64 -1.01 15.47
C PRO A 508 -29.17 -0.95 14.02
N LYS A 509 -29.68 0.00 13.22
CA LYS A 509 -29.26 0.21 11.83
C LYS A 509 -27.86 0.80 11.77
N LEU A 510 -27.52 1.72 12.69
CA LEU A 510 -26.17 2.27 12.79
C LEU A 510 -25.15 1.17 13.11
N VAL A 511 -25.43 0.33 14.11
CA VAL A 511 -24.52 -0.77 14.49
C VAL A 511 -24.32 -1.74 13.34
N GLU A 512 -25.38 -2.09 12.62
CA GLU A 512 -25.28 -2.95 11.42
C GLU A 512 -24.54 -2.25 10.27
N GLY A 513 -24.77 -0.95 10.07
CA GLY A 513 -24.05 -0.13 9.09
C GLY A 513 -22.55 -0.03 9.38
N LEU A 514 -22.18 0.17 10.64
CA LEU A 514 -20.78 0.21 11.09
C LEU A 514 -20.08 -1.14 10.89
N LYS A 515 -20.78 -2.26 11.17
CA LYS A 515 -20.24 -3.61 10.87
C LYS A 515 -20.00 -3.80 9.37
N ARG A 516 -20.86 -3.25 8.52
CA ARG A 516 -20.68 -3.30 7.05
C ARG A 516 -19.54 -2.41 6.58
N LEU A 517 -19.40 -1.22 7.15
CA LEU A 517 -18.30 -0.31 6.87
C LEU A 517 -16.94 -0.94 7.25
N ALA A 518 -16.84 -1.54 8.44
CA ALA A 518 -15.64 -2.24 8.91
C ALA A 518 -15.28 -3.48 8.06
N LYS A 519 -16.23 -4.03 7.29
CA LYS A 519 -15.99 -5.10 6.32
C LYS A 519 -15.54 -4.55 4.96
N ALA A 520 -16.14 -3.45 4.52
CA ALA A 520 -15.88 -2.86 3.21
C ALA A 520 -14.45 -2.29 3.11
N ASP A 521 -14.00 -1.64 4.18
CA ASP A 521 -12.68 -1.01 4.23
C ASP A 521 -11.69 -1.79 5.14
N PRO A 522 -10.51 -2.18 4.64
CA PRO A 522 -9.53 -2.93 5.42
C PRO A 522 -8.91 -2.13 6.59
N MET A 523 -8.81 -0.81 6.47
CA MET A 523 -8.14 0.06 7.45
C MET A 523 -9.08 0.65 8.48
N VAL A 524 -10.34 0.90 8.12
CA VAL A 524 -11.31 1.47 9.05
C VAL A 524 -11.44 0.58 10.29
N GLN A 525 -11.44 1.23 11.45
CA GLN A 525 -11.72 0.60 12.73
C GLN A 525 -12.96 1.25 13.31
N CYS A 526 -14.02 0.45 13.47
CA CYS A 526 -15.22 0.85 14.20
C CYS A 526 -15.14 0.25 15.59
N ILE A 527 -15.00 1.10 16.61
CA ILE A 527 -14.85 0.70 18.01
C ILE A 527 -16.04 1.26 18.77
N ILE A 528 -16.57 0.47 19.70
CA ILE A 528 -17.57 0.94 20.66
C ILE A 528 -16.80 1.20 21.95
N GLU A 529 -16.79 2.45 22.41
CA GLU A 529 -16.20 2.80 23.69
C GLU A 529 -17.13 2.41 24.86
N GLU A 530 -16.56 2.26 26.06
CA GLU A 530 -17.33 1.94 27.27
C GLU A 530 -18.34 3.04 27.63
N SER A 531 -18.11 4.27 27.15
CA SER A 531 -19.05 5.40 27.22
C SER A 531 -20.34 5.16 26.42
N GLY A 532 -20.34 4.18 25.51
CA GLY A 532 -21.41 3.93 24.56
C GLY A 532 -21.27 4.71 23.24
N GLU A 533 -20.22 5.50 23.07
CA GLU A 533 -19.93 6.21 21.82
C GLU A 533 -19.43 5.24 20.74
N HIS A 534 -19.92 5.41 19.50
CA HIS A 534 -19.42 4.68 18.35
C HIS A 534 -18.33 5.48 17.66
N ILE A 535 -17.09 5.01 17.73
CA ILE A 535 -15.93 5.67 17.15
C ILE A 535 -15.58 5.03 15.81
N VAL A 536 -15.45 5.84 14.77
CA VAL A 536 -14.89 5.45 13.47
C VAL A 536 -13.50 6.05 13.34
N ALA A 537 -12.50 5.20 13.17
CA ALA A 537 -11.12 5.60 12.97
C ALA A 537 -10.66 5.34 11.52
N GLY A 538 -9.99 6.32 10.92
CA GLY A 538 -9.43 6.27 9.57
C GLY A 538 -8.00 6.85 9.51
N ALA A 539 -7.34 6.69 8.35
CA ALA A 539 -5.98 7.23 8.16
C ALA A 539 -5.94 8.76 8.08
N GLY A 540 -6.94 9.37 7.44
CA GLY A 540 -6.96 10.79 7.15
C GLY A 540 -8.37 11.36 7.11
N GLU A 541 -8.46 12.68 7.05
CA GLU A 541 -9.73 13.43 7.04
C GLU A 541 -10.59 13.08 5.82
N LEU A 542 -10.00 13.07 4.63
CA LEU A 542 -10.72 12.77 3.38
C LEU A 542 -11.28 11.34 3.38
N HIS A 543 -10.48 10.37 3.83
CA HIS A 543 -10.93 8.99 3.96
C HIS A 543 -12.12 8.89 4.93
N LEU A 544 -12.05 9.56 6.08
CA LEU A 544 -13.14 9.54 7.05
C LEU A 544 -14.41 10.21 6.54
N GLU A 545 -14.30 11.34 5.82
CA GLU A 545 -15.44 11.99 5.17
C GLU A 545 -16.17 11.04 4.21
N ILE A 546 -15.41 10.31 3.39
CA ILE A 546 -15.96 9.35 2.43
C ILE A 546 -16.60 8.17 3.16
N CYS A 547 -15.96 7.63 4.19
CA CYS A 547 -16.54 6.55 5.00
C CYS A 547 -17.83 6.97 5.70
N LEU A 548 -17.90 8.21 6.20
CA LEU A 548 -19.10 8.73 6.84
C LEU A 548 -20.21 8.96 5.82
N LYS A 549 -19.89 9.47 4.63
CA LYS A 549 -20.86 9.59 3.54
C LYS A 549 -21.39 8.22 3.10
N ASP A 550 -20.50 7.22 2.97
CA ASP A 550 -20.88 5.84 2.68
C ASP A 550 -21.76 5.23 3.78
N LEU A 551 -21.50 5.59 5.03
CA LEU A 551 -22.32 5.16 6.15
C LEU A 551 -23.73 5.78 6.09
N GLU A 552 -23.83 7.08 5.79
CA GLU A 552 -25.08 7.84 5.64
C GLU A 552 -25.89 7.36 4.43
N ASP A 553 -25.27 7.19 3.26
CA ASP A 553 -25.94 6.97 1.99
C ASP A 553 -26.15 5.48 1.67
N ASP A 554 -25.09 4.65 1.82
CA ASP A 554 -25.05 3.28 1.30
C ASP A 554 -25.31 2.21 2.38
N HIS A 555 -24.72 2.35 3.58
CA HIS A 555 -24.69 1.28 4.57
C HIS A 555 -25.83 1.33 5.60
N ALA A 556 -25.94 2.45 6.33
CA ALA A 556 -26.93 2.62 7.39
C ALA A 556 -28.20 3.32 6.86
N CYS A 557 -28.09 4.15 5.81
CA CYS A 557 -29.20 4.91 5.22
C CYS A 557 -29.96 5.75 6.26
N ILE A 558 -29.23 6.37 7.18
CA ILE A 558 -29.78 7.19 8.28
C ILE A 558 -28.98 8.48 8.44
N PRO A 559 -29.63 9.57 8.88
CA PRO A 559 -28.92 10.78 9.26
C PRO A 559 -28.12 10.54 10.55
N ILE A 560 -26.82 10.79 10.50
CA ILE A 560 -25.90 10.69 11.63
C ILE A 560 -25.45 12.07 12.10
N ASN A 561 -25.26 12.22 13.41
CA ASN A 561 -24.54 13.31 14.03
C ASN A 561 -23.07 12.90 14.15
N LYS A 562 -22.17 13.81 13.75
CA LYS A 562 -20.72 13.58 13.70
C LYS A 562 -20.02 14.58 14.63
N SER A 563 -19.18 14.08 15.53
CA SER A 563 -18.37 14.91 16.40
C SER A 563 -17.21 15.56 15.63
N LEU A 564 -16.52 16.49 16.29
CA LEU A 564 -15.21 16.93 15.80
C LEU A 564 -14.23 15.75 15.78
N PRO A 565 -13.29 15.71 14.83
CA PRO A 565 -12.26 14.68 14.77
C PRO A 565 -11.29 14.83 15.93
N VAL A 566 -10.82 13.69 16.44
CA VAL A 566 -9.94 13.61 17.61
C VAL A 566 -8.81 12.64 17.31
N VAL A 567 -7.66 12.92 17.91
CA VAL A 567 -6.42 12.19 17.65
C VAL A 567 -6.18 11.13 18.73
N SER A 568 -5.62 9.99 18.33
CA SER A 568 -5.12 8.97 19.25
C SER A 568 -3.78 9.41 19.83
N TYR A 569 -3.66 9.50 21.16
CA TYR A 569 -2.38 9.76 21.83
C TYR A 569 -1.75 8.44 22.31
N ARG A 570 -0.46 8.47 22.62
CA ARG A 570 0.23 7.36 23.32
C ARG A 570 0.85 7.85 24.61
N GLU A 571 1.07 6.95 25.56
CA GLU A 571 1.73 7.27 26.83
C GLU A 571 3.18 6.76 26.82
N THR A 572 4.11 7.56 27.31
CA THR A 572 5.54 7.18 27.46
C THR A 572 6.09 7.65 28.81
N VAL A 573 7.33 7.28 29.12
CA VAL A 573 8.10 7.78 30.27
C VAL A 573 9.39 8.45 29.78
N THR A 574 9.89 9.43 30.50
CA THR A 574 11.14 10.14 30.15
C THR A 574 12.33 9.73 30.99
N GLU A 575 12.12 9.30 32.23
CA GLU A 575 13.19 9.02 33.19
C GLU A 575 13.09 7.60 33.75
N GLU A 576 14.16 7.13 34.40
CA GLU A 576 14.06 5.91 35.21
C GLU A 576 13.18 6.17 36.44
N SER A 577 12.37 5.19 36.84
CA SER A 577 11.61 5.22 38.09
C SER A 577 12.49 5.64 39.28
N THR A 578 12.11 6.75 39.92
CA THR A 578 12.81 7.31 41.09
C THR A 578 12.94 6.34 42.28
N GLN A 579 11.97 5.44 42.44
CA GLN A 579 11.94 4.45 43.51
C GLN A 579 11.52 3.07 43.00
N MET A 580 11.87 2.03 43.76
CA MET A 580 11.44 0.67 43.47
C MET A 580 9.95 0.51 43.80
N CYS A 581 9.12 0.24 42.78
CA CYS A 581 7.69 0.12 42.97
C CYS A 581 7.32 -1.30 43.40
N LEU A 582 6.55 -1.40 44.48
CA LEU A 582 6.03 -2.65 45.04
C LEU A 582 4.51 -2.71 44.87
N SER A 583 4.01 -3.86 44.41
CA SER A 583 2.59 -4.19 44.52
C SER A 583 2.39 -5.55 45.18
N LYS A 584 1.36 -5.64 46.02
CA LYS A 584 0.91 -6.85 46.71
C LYS A 584 -0.29 -7.45 45.98
N SER A 585 -0.39 -8.78 46.00
CA SER A 585 -1.61 -9.46 45.56
C SER A 585 -2.78 -9.25 46.51
N PRO A 586 -4.03 -9.44 46.04
CA PRO A 586 -5.21 -9.37 46.90
C PRO A 586 -5.11 -10.26 48.15
N ASN A 587 -4.48 -11.44 48.01
CA ASN A 587 -4.19 -12.34 49.13
C ASN A 587 -2.98 -11.93 50.00
N LYS A 588 -2.30 -10.83 49.68
CA LYS A 588 -1.11 -10.26 50.37
C LYS A 588 0.13 -11.17 50.43
N HIS A 589 0.09 -12.36 49.83
CA HIS A 589 1.18 -13.33 49.86
C HIS A 589 2.21 -13.12 48.76
N ASN A 590 1.77 -12.64 47.58
CA ASN A 590 2.65 -12.37 46.46
C ASN A 590 3.02 -10.89 46.41
N ARG A 591 4.27 -10.60 46.02
CA ARG A 591 4.82 -9.26 45.92
C ARG A 591 5.67 -9.18 44.66
N LEU A 592 5.46 -8.15 43.85
CA LEU A 592 6.26 -7.87 42.65
C LEU A 592 6.96 -6.52 42.81
N PHE A 593 8.24 -6.48 42.47
CA PHE A 593 9.06 -5.28 42.47
C PHE A 593 9.47 -4.93 41.04
N CYS A 594 9.08 -3.74 40.57
CA CYS A 594 9.31 -3.31 39.19
C CYS A 594 9.86 -1.88 39.13
N LYS A 595 10.65 -1.60 38.09
CA LYS A 595 11.04 -0.26 37.66
C LYS A 595 10.78 -0.10 36.17
N ALA A 596 10.42 1.12 35.76
CA ALA A 596 10.24 1.52 34.37
C ALA A 596 11.42 2.40 33.93
N LEU A 597 11.84 2.25 32.68
CA LEU A 597 12.85 3.04 32.00
C LEU A 597 12.37 3.36 30.59
N PRO A 598 12.76 4.51 30.01
CA PRO A 598 12.56 4.75 28.58
C PRO A 598 13.39 3.77 27.75
N LEU A 599 12.87 3.40 26.58
CA LEU A 599 13.66 2.69 25.57
C LEU A 599 14.67 3.64 24.92
N PRO A 600 15.85 3.14 24.50
CA PRO A 600 16.77 3.91 23.67
C PRO A 600 16.12 4.38 22.37
N ASP A 601 16.55 5.55 21.90
CA ASP A 601 16.07 6.13 20.65
C ASP A 601 16.28 5.18 19.47
N GLY A 602 15.30 5.15 18.55
CA GLY A 602 15.29 4.26 17.39
C GLY A 602 14.87 2.81 17.66
N LEU A 603 15.00 2.30 18.89
CA LEU A 603 14.59 0.91 19.20
C LEU A 603 13.07 0.73 19.11
N ALA A 604 12.30 1.72 19.57
CA ALA A 604 10.84 1.68 19.48
C ALA A 604 10.36 1.56 18.02
N GLU A 605 11.00 2.28 17.09
CA GLU A 605 10.69 2.22 15.66
C GLU A 605 11.12 0.88 15.03
N ALA A 606 12.27 0.35 15.42
CA ALA A 606 12.76 -0.93 14.91
C ALA A 606 11.86 -2.10 15.34
N ILE A 607 11.31 -2.06 16.56
CA ILE A 607 10.32 -3.03 17.03
C ILE A 607 9.04 -2.94 16.18
N GLU A 608 8.57 -1.73 15.87
CA GLU A 608 7.35 -1.52 15.09
C GLU A 608 7.50 -1.87 13.61
N LYS A 609 8.66 -1.57 12.99
CA LYS A 609 9.02 -2.04 11.65
C LYS A 609 9.10 -3.58 11.62
N GLY A 610 9.51 -4.18 12.75
CA GLY A 610 9.63 -5.61 12.94
C GLY A 610 11.02 -6.14 12.64
N ASP A 611 12.04 -5.28 12.71
CA ASP A 611 13.45 -5.67 12.67
C ASP A 611 13.84 -6.45 13.93
N VAL A 612 13.11 -6.19 15.02
CA VAL A 612 13.19 -6.92 16.30
C VAL A 612 11.81 -7.45 16.64
N SER A 613 11.62 -8.77 16.53
CA SER A 613 10.35 -9.43 16.81
C SER A 613 10.40 -10.32 18.05
N SER A 614 9.21 -10.56 18.64
CA SER A 614 9.00 -11.61 19.64
C SER A 614 9.31 -13.00 19.07
N ARG A 615 9.10 -13.21 17.77
CA ARG A 615 9.27 -14.48 17.07
C ARG A 615 10.74 -14.86 16.82
N ASP A 616 11.65 -13.90 16.87
CA ASP A 616 13.07 -14.15 16.59
C ASP A 616 13.74 -14.99 17.69
N GLU A 617 14.74 -15.78 17.31
CA GLU A 617 15.52 -16.54 18.27
C GLU A 617 16.19 -15.60 19.29
N ALA A 618 16.02 -15.87 20.58
CA ALA A 618 16.45 -14.98 21.66
C ALA A 618 17.94 -14.63 21.61
N LYS A 619 18.81 -15.51 21.08
CA LYS A 619 20.25 -15.25 20.90
C LYS A 619 20.53 -14.27 19.76
N ALA A 620 19.87 -14.45 18.61
CA ALA A 620 20.02 -13.58 17.46
C ALA A 620 19.53 -12.17 17.80
N ARG A 621 18.35 -12.08 18.42
CA ARG A 621 17.79 -10.83 18.92
C ARG A 621 18.71 -10.13 19.93
N ALA A 622 19.27 -10.88 20.88
CA ALA A 622 20.17 -10.30 21.88
C ALA A 622 21.46 -9.74 21.28
N LYS A 623 21.96 -10.36 20.20
CA LYS A 623 23.12 -9.85 19.46
C LYS A 623 22.79 -8.54 18.74
N VAL A 624 21.68 -8.48 18.01
CA VAL A 624 21.22 -7.26 17.32
C VAL A 624 21.02 -6.10 18.31
N LEU A 625 20.35 -6.37 19.43
CA LEU A 625 20.13 -5.38 20.48
C LEU A 625 21.45 -4.87 21.10
N SER A 626 22.42 -5.76 21.31
CA SER A 626 23.73 -5.40 21.84
C SER A 626 24.55 -4.57 20.85
N ASP A 627 24.58 -4.99 19.59
CA ASP A 627 25.45 -4.41 18.57
C ASP A 627 24.94 -3.04 18.08
N GLN A 628 23.61 -2.90 17.89
CA GLN A 628 23.00 -1.68 17.32
C GLN A 628 22.50 -0.70 18.38
N TYR A 629 21.94 -1.19 19.49
CA TYR A 629 21.22 -0.36 20.48
C TYR A 629 21.90 -0.30 21.85
N ARG A 630 23.15 -0.78 21.95
CA ARG A 630 23.97 -0.81 23.19
C ARG A 630 23.25 -1.49 24.35
N PHE A 631 22.41 -2.48 24.05
CA PHE A 631 21.68 -3.23 25.08
C PHE A 631 22.59 -4.28 25.74
N ASN A 632 22.35 -4.58 27.01
CA ASN A 632 23.10 -5.65 27.67
C ASN A 632 22.66 -7.02 27.10
N ASN A 633 23.59 -7.78 26.53
CA ASN A 633 23.32 -9.11 25.95
C ASN A 633 22.67 -10.08 26.95
N PHE A 634 23.03 -10.00 28.25
CA PHE A 634 22.40 -10.83 29.28
C PHE A 634 20.93 -10.48 29.52
N GLU A 635 20.60 -9.20 29.53
CA GLU A 635 19.21 -8.71 29.75
C GLU A 635 18.36 -8.93 28.49
N ALA A 636 18.94 -8.76 27.31
CA ALA A 636 18.25 -8.95 26.03
C ALA A 636 17.78 -10.41 25.84
N ARG A 637 18.49 -11.39 26.41
CA ARG A 637 18.07 -12.80 26.42
C ARG A 637 16.91 -13.08 27.39
N LYS A 638 16.73 -12.22 28.40
CA LYS A 638 15.71 -12.34 29.45
C LYS A 638 14.46 -11.50 29.18
N ILE A 639 14.30 -10.99 27.95
CA ILE A 639 13.04 -10.37 27.52
C ILE A 639 11.94 -11.45 27.51
N TRP A 640 10.86 -11.22 28.25
CA TRP A 640 9.73 -12.14 28.33
C TRP A 640 8.74 -11.93 27.20
N CYS A 641 8.34 -10.69 26.98
CA CYS A 641 7.37 -10.33 25.96
C CYS A 641 7.50 -8.86 25.55
N PHE A 642 6.95 -8.58 24.38
CA PHE A 642 6.69 -7.25 23.86
C PHE A 642 5.22 -6.92 24.12
N GLY A 643 4.84 -5.64 24.29
CA GLY A 643 3.43 -5.29 24.52
C GLY A 643 3.09 -3.89 24.02
N PRO A 644 1.81 -3.60 23.70
CA PRO A 644 0.67 -4.53 23.67
C PRO A 644 0.68 -5.51 22.48
N ASP A 645 -0.09 -6.60 22.57
CA ASP A 645 -0.33 -7.62 21.54
C ASP A 645 0.94 -8.27 20.95
N GLU A 646 1.99 -8.46 21.76
CA GLU A 646 3.28 -9.05 21.36
C GLU A 646 4.07 -8.32 20.26
N THR A 647 3.52 -7.23 19.71
CA THR A 647 4.15 -6.41 18.66
C THR A 647 4.45 -4.99 19.11
N GLY A 648 3.86 -4.53 20.21
CA GLY A 648 4.05 -3.17 20.70
C GLY A 648 5.45 -2.91 21.24
N SER A 649 5.87 -1.65 21.16
CA SER A 649 7.18 -1.14 21.53
C SER A 649 7.38 -0.96 23.04
N ASN A 650 6.93 -1.93 23.85
CA ASN A 650 7.23 -2.00 25.28
C ASN A 650 7.87 -3.34 25.62
N LEU A 651 8.86 -3.36 26.51
CA LEU A 651 9.61 -4.56 26.88
C LEU A 651 9.34 -4.93 28.34
N LEU A 652 9.11 -6.22 28.60
CA LEU A 652 9.18 -6.79 29.94
C LEU A 652 10.45 -7.64 30.08
N ILE A 653 11.30 -7.30 31.04
CA ILE A 653 12.60 -7.94 31.25
C ILE A 653 12.71 -8.46 32.67
N ASP A 654 13.15 -9.71 32.77
CA ASP A 654 13.48 -10.34 34.05
C ASP A 654 14.92 -10.02 34.48
N VAL A 655 15.05 -9.28 35.58
CA VAL A 655 16.34 -8.94 36.22
C VAL A 655 16.51 -9.70 37.55
N THR A 656 15.56 -10.57 37.90
CA THR A 656 15.57 -11.30 39.17
C THR A 656 16.74 -12.28 39.27
N LYS A 657 17.17 -12.57 40.51
CA LYS A 657 18.22 -13.53 40.83
C LYS A 657 17.76 -14.41 41.99
N GLY A 658 17.68 -15.73 41.77
CA GLY A 658 17.41 -16.71 42.84
C GLY A 658 15.94 -16.84 43.27
N VAL A 659 14.98 -16.32 42.49
CA VAL A 659 13.55 -16.45 42.78
C VAL A 659 13.03 -17.82 42.31
N GLN A 660 12.45 -18.59 43.22
CA GLN A 660 11.80 -19.87 42.92
C GLN A 660 10.41 -19.65 42.31
N TYR A 661 9.96 -20.60 41.48
CA TYR A 661 8.61 -20.62 40.86
C TYR A 661 8.30 -19.50 39.85
N LEU A 662 9.31 -18.74 39.41
CA LEU A 662 9.13 -17.64 38.45
C LEU A 662 8.60 -18.12 37.08
N ASN A 663 9.01 -19.31 36.64
CA ASN A 663 8.57 -19.88 35.37
C ASN A 663 7.07 -20.22 35.34
N GLU A 664 6.49 -20.62 36.47
CA GLU A 664 5.05 -20.95 36.59
C GLU A 664 4.18 -19.70 36.53
N VAL A 665 4.69 -18.57 37.03
CA VAL A 665 3.95 -17.30 37.07
C VAL A 665 4.13 -16.46 35.81
N LYS A 666 5.07 -16.84 34.94
CA LYS A 666 5.41 -16.11 33.72
C LYS A 666 4.17 -15.78 32.89
N ASP A 667 3.34 -16.77 32.58
CA ASP A 667 2.15 -16.58 31.74
C ASP A 667 1.15 -15.59 32.37
N SER A 668 0.98 -15.65 33.70
CA SER A 668 0.09 -14.73 34.42
C SER A 668 0.62 -13.30 34.42
N VAL A 669 1.94 -13.12 34.55
CA VAL A 669 2.58 -11.80 34.49
C VAL A 669 2.53 -11.25 33.07
N VAL A 670 2.79 -12.07 32.05
CA VAL A 670 2.68 -11.66 30.64
C VAL A 670 1.27 -11.18 30.32
N VAL A 671 0.23 -11.93 30.70
CA VAL A 671 -1.17 -11.49 30.48
C VAL A 671 -1.48 -10.17 31.20
N GLY A 672 -1.04 -10.01 32.45
CA GLY A 672 -1.20 -8.75 33.18
C GLY A 672 -0.46 -7.58 32.55
N PHE A 673 0.72 -7.82 31.99
CA PHE A 673 1.52 -6.84 31.26
C PHE A 673 0.86 -6.40 29.94
N GLN A 674 0.31 -7.34 29.17
CA GLN A 674 -0.40 -7.01 27.93
C GLN A 674 -1.61 -6.10 28.19
N LEU A 675 -2.39 -6.40 29.24
CA LEU A 675 -3.53 -5.57 29.63
C LEU A 675 -3.08 -4.17 30.11
N ALA A 676 -2.01 -4.11 30.92
CA ALA A 676 -1.51 -2.85 31.46
C ALA A 676 -0.87 -1.94 30.41
N THR A 677 -0.23 -2.51 29.38
CA THR A 677 0.35 -1.72 28.29
C THR A 677 -0.69 -1.29 27.26
N ARG A 678 -1.84 -1.98 27.19
CA ARG A 678 -2.99 -1.57 26.38
C ARG A 678 -3.76 -0.42 27.01
N GLU A 679 -3.98 -0.46 28.33
CA GLU A 679 -4.68 0.56 29.09
C GLU A 679 -3.66 1.38 29.91
N GLY A 680 -3.22 2.52 29.39
CA GLY A 680 -2.29 3.42 30.07
C GLY A 680 -2.82 4.04 31.36
N VAL A 681 -1.94 4.60 32.18
CA VAL A 681 -2.31 5.14 33.52
C VAL A 681 -2.98 6.50 33.42
N LEU A 682 -2.61 7.31 32.42
CA LEU A 682 -3.06 8.69 32.30
C LEU A 682 -4.48 8.75 31.73
N CYS A 683 -4.75 8.07 30.62
CA CYS A 683 -6.01 8.19 29.90
C CYS A 683 -6.50 6.89 29.26
N ASP A 684 -6.04 5.72 29.73
CA ASP A 684 -6.34 4.41 29.15
C ASP A 684 -6.03 4.36 27.64
N GLU A 685 -4.90 4.95 27.24
CA GLU A 685 -4.34 4.81 25.89
C GLU A 685 -3.11 3.90 25.91
N ASN A 686 -2.77 3.28 24.79
CA ASN A 686 -1.65 2.34 24.78
C ASN A 686 -0.33 3.03 25.13
N MET A 687 0.47 2.34 25.93
CA MET A 687 1.83 2.73 26.25
C MET A 687 2.77 2.49 25.05
N ARG A 688 3.82 3.29 24.93
CA ARG A 688 4.84 3.19 23.88
C ARG A 688 6.20 3.56 24.45
N GLY A 689 7.24 2.82 24.07
CA GLY A 689 8.62 3.21 24.35
C GLY A 689 9.08 2.90 25.78
N ILE A 690 8.43 1.96 26.50
CA ILE A 690 8.73 1.71 27.92
C ILE A 690 9.35 0.33 28.13
N ARG A 691 10.45 0.31 28.89
CA ARG A 691 11.12 -0.89 29.39
C ARG A 691 10.75 -1.10 30.85
N PHE A 692 10.20 -2.26 31.17
CA PHE A 692 9.87 -2.67 32.55
C PHE A 692 10.82 -3.77 33.01
N ASN A 693 11.51 -3.52 34.12
CA ASN A 693 12.45 -4.46 34.74
C ASN A 693 11.83 -5.02 36.02
N ILE A 694 11.62 -6.33 36.07
CA ILE A 694 11.24 -7.04 37.30
C ILE A 694 12.53 -7.29 38.09
N HIS A 695 12.67 -6.62 39.23
CA HIS A 695 13.87 -6.72 40.06
C HIS A 695 13.79 -7.87 41.07
N ASP A 696 12.62 -8.06 41.68
CA ASP A 696 12.39 -9.11 42.66
C ASP A 696 10.92 -9.55 42.68
N ALA A 697 10.65 -10.77 43.12
CA ALA A 697 9.33 -11.30 43.31
C ALA A 697 9.28 -12.24 44.51
N LYS A 698 8.40 -11.96 45.46
CA LYS A 698 8.08 -12.88 46.56
C LYS A 698 6.82 -13.63 46.19
N LEU A 699 6.91 -14.95 46.02
CA LEU A 699 5.81 -15.81 45.61
C LEU A 699 5.45 -16.80 46.73
N HIS A 700 4.16 -17.06 46.93
CA HIS A 700 3.68 -18.08 47.89
C HIS A 700 4.11 -19.49 47.46
N ALA A 701 4.32 -20.46 48.35
CA ALA A 701 4.76 -21.81 47.97
C ALA A 701 3.71 -22.57 47.12
N ASP A 702 2.43 -22.45 47.47
CA ASP A 702 1.35 -23.16 46.79
C ASP A 702 0.88 -22.48 45.49
N ALA A 703 0.78 -23.27 44.42
CA ALA A 703 0.30 -22.81 43.10
C ALA A 703 -1.12 -22.24 43.12
N VAL A 704 -2.00 -22.75 44.00
CA VAL A 704 -3.39 -22.25 44.16
C VAL A 704 -3.41 -20.77 44.57
N HIS A 705 -2.46 -20.36 45.40
CA HIS A 705 -2.33 -18.98 45.88
C HIS A 705 -1.51 -18.08 44.93
N ARG A 706 -1.02 -18.63 43.82
CA ARG A 706 -0.28 -17.93 42.75
C ARG A 706 -1.04 -17.89 41.42
N GLY A 707 -2.32 -18.27 41.39
CA GLY A 707 -3.11 -18.28 40.16
C GLY A 707 -3.25 -16.88 39.52
N GLY A 708 -3.57 -16.85 38.22
CA GLY A 708 -3.66 -15.62 37.43
C GLY A 708 -4.58 -14.54 38.01
N ARG A 709 -5.67 -14.92 38.70
CA ARG A 709 -6.56 -13.97 39.40
C ARG A 709 -5.85 -13.11 40.45
N GLN A 710 -4.76 -13.58 41.01
CA GLN A 710 -3.97 -12.86 42.01
C GLN A 710 -2.87 -12.02 41.36
N LEU A 711 -2.16 -12.59 40.37
CA LEU A 711 -0.98 -11.96 39.79
C LEU A 711 -1.30 -10.93 38.70
N ILE A 712 -2.30 -11.16 37.86
CA ILE A 712 -2.70 -10.23 36.80
C ILE A 712 -2.96 -8.81 37.35
N PRO A 713 -3.81 -8.62 38.38
CA PRO A 713 -4.04 -7.28 38.93
C PRO A 713 -2.79 -6.71 39.63
N THR A 714 -1.96 -7.54 40.26
CA THR A 714 -0.71 -7.09 40.89
C THR A 714 0.29 -6.58 39.86
N THR A 715 0.44 -7.30 38.74
CA THR A 715 1.29 -6.87 37.63
C THR A 715 0.79 -5.55 37.04
N ARG A 716 -0.53 -5.42 36.82
CA ARG A 716 -1.11 -4.16 36.33
C ARG A 716 -0.82 -2.98 37.27
N ARG A 717 -1.03 -3.16 38.58
CA ARG A 717 -0.76 -2.13 39.59
C ARG A 717 0.73 -1.76 39.65
N VAL A 718 1.64 -2.74 39.61
CA VAL A 718 3.09 -2.45 39.69
C VAL A 718 3.59 -1.71 38.44
N VAL A 719 3.07 -2.07 37.26
CA VAL A 719 3.36 -1.38 35.99
C VAL A 719 2.92 0.09 36.10
N TYR A 720 1.67 0.35 36.52
CA TYR A 720 1.17 1.71 36.68
C TYR A 720 1.94 2.54 37.71
N ALA A 721 2.28 1.95 38.86
CA ALA A 721 3.13 2.61 39.86
C ALA A 721 4.49 2.99 39.26
N SER A 722 5.13 2.05 38.54
CA SER A 722 6.44 2.29 37.93
C SER A 722 6.40 3.40 36.87
N THR A 723 5.35 3.46 36.05
CA THR A 723 5.14 4.52 35.05
C THR A 723 4.95 5.89 35.70
N LEU A 724 4.15 6.00 36.76
CA LEU A 724 3.95 7.27 37.47
C LEU A 724 5.23 7.81 38.12
N THR A 725 6.10 6.92 38.61
CA THR A 725 7.39 7.31 39.22
C THR A 725 8.49 7.65 38.21
N ALA A 726 8.26 7.39 36.92
CA ALA A 726 9.22 7.53 35.83
C ALA A 726 8.99 8.80 34.97
N GLY A 727 8.18 9.75 35.46
CA GLY A 727 7.86 10.98 34.72
C GLY A 727 7.05 10.70 33.46
N PRO A 728 5.76 10.37 33.58
CA PRO A 728 4.93 10.03 32.42
C PRO A 728 4.73 11.25 31.50
N ARG A 729 4.72 11.02 30.19
CA ARG A 729 4.47 12.02 29.14
C ARG A 729 3.49 11.49 28.10
N LEU A 730 2.83 12.41 27.41
CA LEU A 730 2.02 12.10 26.23
C LEU A 730 2.85 12.23 24.95
N LEU A 731 2.62 11.30 24.03
CA LEU A 731 3.10 11.36 22.66
C LEU A 731 1.95 11.79 21.74
N GLU A 732 2.20 12.82 20.95
CA GLU A 732 1.33 13.21 19.84
C GLU A 732 1.85 12.63 18.52
N PRO A 733 0.97 12.17 17.60
CA PRO A 733 1.41 11.75 16.28
C PRO A 733 1.73 12.97 15.42
N VAL A 734 2.71 12.83 14.54
CA VAL A 734 3.18 13.87 13.64
C VAL A 734 3.14 13.38 12.19
N TYR A 735 2.62 14.22 11.31
CA TYR A 735 2.68 14.01 9.87
C TYR A 735 3.97 14.62 9.30
N LEU A 736 4.61 13.89 8.40
CA LEU A 736 5.47 14.48 7.40
C LEU A 736 4.58 15.06 6.31
N VAL A 737 4.63 16.37 6.16
CA VAL A 737 3.90 17.12 5.15
C VAL A 737 4.86 17.48 4.03
N GLU A 738 4.58 17.01 2.83
CA GLU A 738 5.23 17.46 1.62
C GLU A 738 4.31 18.42 0.87
N ILE A 739 4.81 19.60 0.53
CA ILE A 739 4.04 20.62 -0.16
C ILE A 739 4.76 20.97 -1.46
N GLN A 740 4.07 20.77 -2.57
CA GLN A 740 4.53 21.21 -3.88
C GLN A 740 3.90 22.56 -4.21
N CYS A 741 4.74 23.54 -4.57
CA CYS A 741 4.28 24.88 -4.89
C CYS A 741 5.24 25.62 -5.84
N PRO A 742 4.76 26.59 -6.63
CA PRO A 742 5.62 27.56 -7.28
C PRO A 742 6.34 28.46 -6.27
N GLU A 743 7.48 29.02 -6.65
CA GLU A 743 8.28 29.94 -5.80
C GLU A 743 7.45 31.08 -5.19
N SER A 744 6.49 31.63 -5.95
CA SER A 744 5.62 32.72 -5.52
C SER A 744 4.72 32.39 -4.33
N ALA A 745 4.44 31.10 -4.08
CA ALA A 745 3.53 30.63 -3.05
C ALA A 745 4.25 30.13 -1.78
N VAL A 746 5.59 30.04 -1.79
CA VAL A 746 6.40 29.54 -0.67
C VAL A 746 6.18 30.38 0.60
N GLY A 747 6.10 31.70 0.47
CA GLY A 747 5.85 32.59 1.61
C GLY A 747 4.53 32.32 2.34
N GLY A 748 3.47 31.95 1.59
CA GLY A 748 2.18 31.58 2.16
C GLY A 748 2.23 30.29 2.97
N ILE A 749 3.06 29.33 2.54
CA ILE A 749 3.25 28.04 3.21
C ILE A 749 3.92 28.23 4.58
N TYR A 750 5.01 28.99 4.64
CA TYR A 750 5.69 29.28 5.91
C TYR A 750 4.74 29.96 6.92
N GLY A 751 3.87 30.86 6.47
CA GLY A 751 2.84 31.47 7.32
C GLY A 751 1.90 30.44 7.94
N VAL A 752 1.32 29.56 7.13
CA VAL A 752 0.37 28.53 7.61
C VAL A 752 1.05 27.51 8.51
N LEU A 753 2.27 27.06 8.16
CA LEU A 753 3.02 26.09 8.96
C LEU A 753 3.40 26.67 10.33
N ASN A 754 3.92 27.90 10.38
CA ASN A 754 4.28 28.53 11.66
C ASN A 754 3.06 28.73 12.57
N HIS A 755 1.89 29.08 12.01
CA HIS A 755 0.66 29.18 12.79
C HIS A 755 0.22 27.86 13.42
N ARG A 756 0.54 26.72 12.79
CA ARG A 756 0.12 25.37 13.18
C ARG A 756 1.24 24.55 13.84
N ARG A 757 2.27 25.20 14.38
CA ARG A 757 3.45 24.55 15.02
C ARG A 757 4.22 23.62 14.07
N GLY A 758 4.14 23.85 12.76
CA GLY A 758 4.86 23.10 11.75
C GLY A 758 6.35 23.46 11.74
N HIS A 759 7.23 22.48 11.56
CA HIS A 759 8.66 22.70 11.45
C HIS A 759 9.15 22.29 10.06
N VAL A 760 9.55 23.27 9.25
CA VAL A 760 10.16 23.05 7.93
C VAL A 760 11.63 22.67 8.13
N PHE A 761 12.05 21.56 7.53
CA PHE A 761 13.44 21.08 7.64
C PHE A 761 14.13 20.91 6.28
N GLU A 762 13.37 20.76 5.18
CA GLU A 762 13.92 20.63 3.84
C GLU A 762 13.12 21.49 2.85
N GLU A 763 13.84 22.28 2.06
CA GLU A 763 13.31 23.03 0.93
C GLU A 763 14.20 22.71 -0.29
N SER A 764 13.60 22.11 -1.32
CA SER A 764 14.31 21.67 -2.52
C SER A 764 13.57 22.11 -3.78
N GLN A 765 14.33 22.57 -4.78
CA GLN A 765 13.77 22.93 -6.08
C GLN A 765 13.78 21.71 -7.01
N ILE A 766 12.67 21.46 -7.70
CA ILE A 766 12.60 20.40 -8.71
C ILE A 766 13.31 20.89 -9.97
N VAL A 767 14.48 20.31 -10.25
CA VAL A 767 15.33 20.70 -11.39
C VAL A 767 14.56 20.53 -12.72
N GLY A 768 14.40 21.62 -13.46
CA GLY A 768 13.69 21.65 -14.75
C GLY A 768 12.26 22.20 -14.67
N THR A 769 11.74 22.49 -13.47
CA THR A 769 10.45 23.16 -13.28
C THR A 769 10.56 24.31 -12.27
N PRO A 770 9.67 25.32 -12.29
CA PRO A 770 9.65 26.39 -11.29
C PRO A 770 9.02 25.97 -9.95
N MET A 771 8.91 24.66 -9.69
CA MET A 771 8.26 24.11 -8.49
C MET A 771 9.28 23.83 -7.39
N PHE A 772 8.88 24.14 -6.17
CA PHE A 772 9.57 23.85 -4.92
C PHE A 772 8.81 22.75 -4.17
N VAL A 773 9.58 21.93 -3.48
CA VAL A 773 9.10 20.91 -2.55
C VAL A 773 9.56 21.35 -1.15
N VAL A 774 8.58 21.64 -0.30
CA VAL A 774 8.81 21.97 1.12
C VAL A 774 8.38 20.77 1.95
N LYS A 775 9.29 20.21 2.75
CA LYS A 775 8.98 19.16 3.72
C LYS A 775 8.98 19.72 5.14
N ALA A 776 7.91 19.39 5.87
CA ALA A 776 7.71 19.87 7.22
C ALA A 776 7.09 18.79 8.13
N TYR A 777 7.39 18.87 9.42
CA TYR A 777 6.68 18.11 10.45
C TYR A 777 5.47 18.90 10.94
N LEU A 778 4.29 18.29 10.95
CA LEU A 778 3.04 18.90 11.40
C LEU A 778 2.33 17.99 12.42
N PRO A 779 2.04 18.45 13.64
CA PRO A 779 1.24 17.69 14.60
C PRO A 779 -0.17 17.38 14.06
N VAL A 780 -0.64 16.13 14.20
CA VAL A 780 -1.94 15.72 13.63
C VAL A 780 -3.10 16.53 14.20
N ASN A 781 -3.04 16.93 15.48
CA ASN A 781 -4.09 17.73 16.10
C ASN A 781 -4.24 19.13 15.45
N GLU A 782 -3.15 19.67 14.91
CA GLU A 782 -3.13 20.95 14.20
C GLU A 782 -3.31 20.76 12.69
N SER A 783 -3.56 19.55 12.21
CA SER A 783 -3.72 19.25 10.78
C SER A 783 -5.17 19.42 10.29
N PHE A 784 -6.15 19.51 11.18
CA PHE A 784 -7.56 19.65 10.81
C PHE A 784 -7.82 20.95 10.05
N GLY A 785 -8.41 20.87 8.85
CA GLY A 785 -8.61 22.03 7.98
C GLY A 785 -7.32 22.64 7.41
N PHE A 786 -6.16 21.99 7.57
CA PHE A 786 -4.87 22.47 7.06
C PHE A 786 -4.90 22.66 5.54
N THR A 787 -5.53 21.75 4.81
CA THR A 787 -5.59 21.81 3.34
C THR A 787 -6.41 23.00 2.84
N ALA A 788 -7.50 23.34 3.54
CA ALA A 788 -8.33 24.50 3.22
C ALA A 788 -7.59 25.82 3.50
N ASP A 789 -6.93 25.91 4.65
CA ASP A 789 -6.14 27.08 5.03
C ASP A 789 -4.92 27.27 4.12
N LEU A 790 -4.26 26.19 3.75
CA LEU A 790 -3.13 26.26 2.83
C LEU A 790 -3.59 26.76 1.46
N ARG A 791 -4.72 26.26 0.95
CA ARG A 791 -5.27 26.73 -0.34
C ARG A 791 -5.67 28.20 -0.30
N SER A 792 -6.26 28.69 0.78
CA SER A 792 -6.66 30.10 0.89
C SER A 792 -5.45 31.03 0.89
N HIS A 793 -4.37 30.66 1.58
CA HIS A 793 -3.15 31.48 1.69
C HIS A 793 -2.21 31.37 0.48
N THR A 794 -2.33 30.29 -0.31
CA THR A 794 -1.48 30.04 -1.50
C THR A 794 -2.21 30.27 -2.82
N GLY A 795 -3.44 30.81 -2.79
CA GLY A 795 -4.26 31.01 -3.99
C GLY A 795 -4.62 29.70 -4.71
N GLY A 796 -4.63 28.57 -3.99
CA GLY A 796 -4.90 27.25 -4.53
C GLY A 796 -3.73 26.60 -5.29
N GLN A 797 -2.54 27.19 -5.25
CA GLN A 797 -1.37 26.70 -5.99
C GLN A 797 -0.55 25.64 -5.23
N ALA A 798 -0.75 25.49 -3.92
CA ALA A 798 -0.04 24.52 -3.11
C ALA A 798 -0.83 23.22 -2.94
N PHE A 799 -0.14 22.10 -3.12
CA PHE A 799 -0.69 20.76 -2.92
C PHE A 799 0.02 20.09 -1.73
N PRO A 800 -0.65 20.01 -0.56
CA PRO A 800 -0.10 19.32 0.60
C PRO A 800 -0.38 17.83 0.54
N GLN A 801 0.59 17.04 1.00
CA GLN A 801 0.45 15.61 1.24
C GLN A 801 0.94 15.30 2.63
N CYS A 802 0.07 14.73 3.46
CA CYS A 802 0.40 14.34 4.82
C CYS A 802 0.60 12.83 4.86
N VAL A 803 1.76 12.38 5.33
CA VAL A 803 2.06 10.97 5.59
C VAL A 803 2.37 10.84 7.07
N PHE A 804 1.83 9.81 7.73
CA PHE A 804 2.23 9.50 9.10
C PHE A 804 3.71 9.11 9.14
N ASP A 805 4.48 9.80 9.99
CA ASP A 805 5.93 9.62 10.06
C ASP A 805 6.34 9.03 11.41
N HIS A 806 6.21 9.80 12.50
CA HIS A 806 6.63 9.37 13.83
C HIS A 806 5.73 9.93 14.95
N TRP A 807 6.03 9.49 16.17
CA TRP A 807 5.41 9.99 17.40
C TRP A 807 6.37 10.93 18.11
N GLN A 808 5.89 12.11 18.49
CA GLN A 808 6.67 13.14 19.16
C GLN A 808 6.18 13.35 20.59
N VAL A 809 7.09 13.56 21.53
CA VAL A 809 6.75 13.92 22.91
C VAL A 809 6.13 15.31 22.95
N LEU A 810 4.94 15.42 23.52
CA LEU A 810 4.26 16.69 23.72
C LEU A 810 4.99 17.49 24.81
N SER A 811 5.34 18.74 24.51
CA SER A 811 6.01 19.62 25.46
C SER A 811 5.11 19.96 26.66
N GLY A 812 5.57 19.60 27.86
CA GLY A 812 4.92 19.91 29.14
C GLY A 812 4.66 18.67 29.98
N ASP A 813 4.46 18.87 31.29
CA ASP A 813 4.16 17.77 32.22
C ASP A 813 2.63 17.54 32.31
N PRO A 814 2.12 16.33 32.03
CA PRO A 814 0.70 16.02 32.23
C PRO A 814 0.27 16.04 33.70
N LEU A 815 1.19 15.91 34.66
CA LEU A 815 0.89 15.93 36.10
C LEU A 815 0.69 17.35 36.63
N GLU A 816 1.28 18.37 35.99
CA GLU A 816 1.15 19.77 36.40
C GLU A 816 -0.21 20.35 36.01
N ALA A 817 -0.94 20.90 36.98
CA ALA A 817 -2.25 21.49 36.76
C ALA A 817 -2.16 22.72 35.84
N GLY A 818 -2.93 22.71 34.74
CA GLY A 818 -3.03 23.83 33.80
C GLY A 818 -2.13 23.72 32.56
N SER A 819 -1.23 22.75 32.51
CA SER A 819 -0.43 22.46 31.31
C SER A 819 -1.32 22.01 30.14
N LYS A 820 -0.88 22.24 28.89
CA LYS A 820 -1.60 21.75 27.69
C LYS A 820 -1.80 20.23 27.73
N PRO A 821 -0.78 19.39 28.04
CA PRO A 821 -0.98 17.95 28.17
C PRO A 821 -2.02 17.58 29.23
N ASN A 822 -2.05 18.27 30.38
CA ASN A 822 -3.01 17.96 31.44
C ASN A 822 -4.45 18.23 30.99
N LYS A 823 -4.71 19.35 30.29
CA LYS A 823 -6.04 19.62 29.72
C LYS A 823 -6.49 18.52 28.76
N ILE A 824 -5.60 18.09 27.87
CA ILE A 824 -5.87 16.98 26.93
C ILE A 824 -6.18 15.69 27.68
N VAL A 825 -5.39 15.33 28.70
CA VAL A 825 -5.66 14.14 29.54
C VAL A 825 -7.03 14.25 30.22
N GLN A 826 -7.37 15.41 30.80
CA GLN A 826 -8.65 15.62 31.46
C GLN A 826 -9.82 15.50 30.49
N ASP A 827 -9.70 16.07 29.29
CA ASP A 827 -10.74 15.99 28.26
C ASP A 827 -10.96 14.55 27.77
N ILE A 828 -9.88 13.79 27.56
CA ILE A 828 -9.96 12.37 27.19
C ILE A 828 -10.60 11.56 28.31
N ARG A 829 -10.15 11.75 29.56
CA ARG A 829 -10.72 11.04 30.73
C ARG A 829 -12.21 11.36 30.91
N LYS A 830 -12.59 12.62 30.73
CA LYS A 830 -13.99 13.05 30.82
C LYS A 830 -14.84 12.39 29.75
N ARG A 831 -14.34 12.28 28.51
CA ARG A 831 -15.04 11.59 27.42
C ARG A 831 -15.20 10.10 27.70
N LYS A 832 -14.12 9.44 28.15
CA LYS A 832 -14.14 8.01 28.50
C LYS A 832 -14.95 7.71 29.79
N GLY A 833 -15.51 8.71 30.46
CA GLY A 833 -16.25 8.52 31.71
C GLY A 833 -15.38 8.10 32.90
N LEU A 834 -14.06 8.28 32.81
CA LEU A 834 -13.11 7.91 33.85
C LEU A 834 -13.16 8.89 35.02
N LYS A 835 -12.68 8.44 36.19
CA LYS A 835 -12.56 9.30 37.37
C LYS A 835 -11.73 10.54 37.02
N GLY A 836 -12.27 11.73 37.32
CA GLY A 836 -11.60 13.00 37.06
C GLY A 836 -10.26 13.11 37.80
N GLY A 837 -9.27 13.71 37.13
CA GLY A 837 -7.89 13.81 37.62
C GLY A 837 -7.05 12.54 37.36
N ILE A 838 -5.73 12.70 37.39
CA ILE A 838 -4.79 11.59 37.21
C ILE A 838 -4.74 10.76 38.50
N PRO A 839 -4.74 9.42 38.44
CA PRO A 839 -4.64 8.57 39.63
C PRO A 839 -3.37 8.86 40.43
N ALA A 840 -3.51 9.09 41.74
CA ALA A 840 -2.36 9.26 42.62
C ALA A 840 -1.54 7.95 42.73
N LEU A 841 -0.24 8.11 42.94
CA LEU A 841 0.71 7.00 43.13
C LEU A 841 0.27 6.07 44.29
N ASP A 842 -0.33 6.63 45.34
CA ASP A 842 -0.81 5.90 46.53
C ASP A 842 -1.86 4.83 46.22
N ASN A 843 -2.55 4.92 45.08
CA ASN A 843 -3.52 3.91 44.67
C ASN A 843 -2.84 2.60 44.22
N TYR A 844 -1.59 2.70 43.75
CA TYR A 844 -0.89 1.60 43.09
C TYR A 844 0.34 1.11 43.86
N LEU A 845 1.01 2.02 44.59
CA LEU A 845 2.18 1.71 45.37
C LEU A 845 1.80 1.16 46.75
N ASP A 846 2.12 -0.11 47.00
CA ASP A 846 1.94 -0.71 48.32
C ASP A 846 3.25 -0.58 49.12
N LYS A 847 3.16 -0.15 50.39
CA LYS A 847 4.30 -0.18 51.34
C LYS A 847 4.49 -1.59 51.89
N LEU A 848 5.73 -1.94 52.26
CA LEU A 848 6.17 -3.29 52.67
C LEU A 848 5.34 -3.93 53.80
#